data_AF-A0A2R6Q2B9-F1
#
_entry.id   AF-A0A2R6Q2B9-F1
#
_cell.length_a   1.000
_cell.length_b   1.000
_cell.length_c   1.000
_cell.angle_alpha   90.00
_cell.angle_beta   90.00
_cell.angle_gamma   90.00
#
_symmetry.space_group_name_H-M   'P 1'
#
loop_
_entity.id
_entity.type
_entity.pdbx_description
1 polymer ?
#
loop_
_entity_poly.entity_id
_entity_poly.type
_entity_poly.pdbx_seq_one_letter_code
_entity_poly.pdbx_strand_id
1 'polypeptide(L)'
;MCYGENNAGHAVNYINAQLAALWQNSTHCVEQHGTHLKPEASYKYSFALAEYYYGKHRHGNQADAADMMFHARFGKPTLKFLCNHDAMLELVLEEGHYNIDYLKASELSPGNQDRNQQFHDLAVSFRVPFSWAGIRGRESKIGNEHIVKLLVFDFRKAQLISLSPGDFEAGRQALSCYLTTYLHVLQNAKHHVLFSLPDFDDDNMRIHIDFSQMATTLIDIDEIHGVSIEKINTYLSSSWLKSAMLAGHQDGNPIDRPAISLAEYRSTWVLNDSNIHFHIKLGAPRVKALCDEEVIMYFTVDEALFYETEDFSVHPHRSFAEWEFAILVDVTHEKEDNGNVTRCKLDLQRYDETDEVSTLCLTRLIDFLSVEYLVILENAQYHVIYHYDVRWPKFSGLVDEGHAYDMDGETDDGEWSRDVGEENGGRVGTSRTVLWREITEKSDMCGFDQIMAISQSAVNSHFYSMWMAAQGNKSSDDAAIARWAHQEFFSATFKPITLRLLTNGRAIVWVHLQDGFLKTLRNWTPWDESEKYDFQEWRLAFEVDLKMCEHSELQGVTSAWQTKFESSFAFKDHGTERVLNHIYLDLQKAEFIHEFSRFEGLFTAQHKRPIDKVQAIVTYLRNYYFPQLVSAGYHVLHTIPVWKASPSISLPCHALTSVVFHVYSKSTITRQTWSDLSRSAEPVIVVLGMSGGRPLPALQLQFSTEWVARANKGVSYGTLSLSRRVFLEERLLDLLSRVNAVTTVLPSFSGIEENKWNLELTTWANHPMRADRPCRFFRMDQGDLPGILKYKWEHRDVWNYEHEGSKYIMNGTYSVSCESQLQPKEPIALTHQ
;
A
#
# COMPACT_ATOMS: atom_id res chain seq x y z
N MET A 1 20.49 36.44 37.00
CA MET A 1 20.42 35.60 35.79
C MET A 1 21.85 35.23 35.48
N CYS A 2 22.11 33.95 35.24
CA CYS A 2 23.46 33.49 34.93
C CYS A 2 23.76 33.85 33.48
N TYR A 3 24.86 34.55 33.25
CA TYR A 3 25.20 35.05 31.93
C TYR A 3 25.85 33.94 31.10
N GLY A 4 25.40 33.77 29.85
CA GLY A 4 25.92 32.72 28.95
C GLY A 4 25.43 31.30 29.25
N GLU A 5 24.49 31.15 30.18
CA GLU A 5 23.88 29.85 30.52
C GLU A 5 22.39 29.82 30.14
N ASN A 6 21.82 28.64 29.99
CA ASN A 6 20.39 28.46 29.82
C ASN A 6 19.63 28.90 31.10
N ASN A 7 18.88 30.00 31.02
CA ASN A 7 18.14 30.59 32.14
C ASN A 7 16.72 30.04 32.31
N ALA A 8 16.36 28.94 31.63
CA ALA A 8 15.03 28.34 31.72
C ALA A 8 14.60 28.06 33.16
N GLY A 9 15.49 27.59 34.03
CA GLY A 9 15.14 27.30 35.43
C GLY A 9 14.72 28.54 36.21
N HIS A 10 15.37 29.68 35.95
CA HIS A 10 14.97 30.97 36.51
C HIS A 10 13.63 31.44 35.96
N ALA A 11 13.37 31.22 34.66
CA ALA A 11 12.10 31.57 34.03
C ALA A 11 10.94 30.75 34.60
N VAL A 12 11.10 29.43 34.74
CA VAL A 12 10.10 28.54 35.36
C VAL A 12 9.74 29.00 36.77
N ASN A 13 10.75 29.34 37.59
CA ASN A 13 10.53 29.84 38.95
C ASN A 13 9.77 31.17 38.96
N TYR A 14 10.13 32.10 38.07
CA TYR A 14 9.48 33.40 37.96
C TYR A 14 8.02 33.29 37.49
N ILE A 15 7.75 32.43 36.52
CA ILE A 15 6.41 32.17 35.97
C ILE A 15 5.52 31.53 37.04
N ASN A 16 6.02 30.50 37.73
CA ASN A 16 5.28 29.87 38.83
C ASN A 16 5.05 30.82 40.01
N ALA A 17 5.96 31.75 40.28
CA ALA A 17 5.77 32.77 41.31
C ALA A 17 4.64 33.75 40.95
N GLN A 18 4.53 34.16 39.68
CA GLN A 18 3.41 34.99 39.22
C GLN A 18 2.08 34.26 39.35
N LEU A 19 2.02 33.00 38.90
CA LEU A 19 0.81 32.19 39.00
C LEU A 19 0.41 31.97 40.47
N ALA A 20 1.38 31.75 41.36
CA ALA A 20 1.16 31.65 42.80
C ALA A 20 0.56 32.93 43.39
N ALA A 21 1.06 34.11 43.00
CA ALA A 21 0.53 35.39 43.46
C ALA A 21 -0.89 35.64 42.97
N LEU A 22 -1.20 35.28 41.71
CA LEU A 22 -2.55 35.36 41.16
C LEU A 22 -3.54 34.45 41.91
N TRP A 23 -3.11 33.22 42.23
CA TRP A 23 -3.89 32.30 43.06
C TRP A 23 -4.13 32.86 44.47
N GLN A 24 -3.10 33.36 45.16
CA GLN A 24 -3.24 33.97 46.50
C GLN A 24 -4.22 35.15 46.50
N ASN A 25 -4.17 36.01 45.48
CA ASN A 25 -5.14 37.10 45.33
C ASN A 25 -6.57 36.56 45.18
N SER A 26 -6.74 35.49 44.41
CA SER A 26 -8.03 34.85 44.21
C SER A 26 -8.58 34.24 45.50
N THR A 27 -7.74 33.53 46.27
CA THR A 27 -8.08 32.99 47.59
C THR A 27 -8.49 34.09 48.55
N HIS A 28 -7.76 35.20 48.58
CA HIS A 28 -8.10 36.34 49.44
C HIS A 28 -9.45 36.98 49.05
N CYS A 29 -9.74 37.09 47.75
CA CYS A 29 -11.04 37.56 47.28
C CYS A 29 -12.18 36.63 47.69
N VAL A 30 -11.98 35.31 47.63
CA VAL A 30 -12.94 34.32 48.11
C VAL A 30 -13.16 34.45 49.62
N GLU A 31 -12.10 34.64 50.42
CA GLU A 31 -12.22 34.82 51.87
C GLU A 31 -13.00 36.09 52.25
N GLN A 32 -12.85 37.18 51.49
CA GLN A 32 -13.50 38.46 51.80
C GLN A 32 -14.94 38.57 51.27
N HIS A 33 -15.21 37.98 50.10
CA HIS A 33 -16.46 38.19 49.36
C HIS A 33 -17.23 36.88 49.09
N GLY A 34 -16.64 35.73 49.41
CA GLY A 34 -17.25 34.43 49.21
C GLY A 34 -18.37 34.16 50.21
N THR A 35 -19.39 33.48 49.72
CA THR A 35 -20.55 33.03 50.51
C THR A 35 -20.68 31.52 50.52
N HIS A 36 -19.67 30.79 50.04
CA HIS A 36 -19.70 29.35 49.72
C HIS A 36 -20.79 28.96 48.71
N LEU A 37 -21.25 29.94 47.91
CA LEU A 37 -22.22 29.78 46.84
C LEU A 37 -21.63 30.33 45.54
N LYS A 38 -22.28 30.02 44.41
CA LYS A 38 -21.85 30.53 43.09
C LYS A 38 -21.77 32.06 43.13
N PRO A 39 -20.60 32.66 42.85
CA PRO A 39 -20.43 34.11 42.90
C PRO A 39 -21.25 34.80 41.81
N GLU A 40 -21.56 36.08 42.03
CA GLU A 40 -22.11 36.92 40.98
C GLU A 40 -21.17 36.99 39.77
N ALA A 41 -21.72 37.23 38.58
CA ALA A 41 -20.95 37.27 37.34
C ALA A 41 -19.77 38.26 37.37
N SER A 42 -19.89 39.34 38.17
CA SER A 42 -18.85 40.34 38.40
C SER A 42 -17.60 39.79 39.11
N TYR A 43 -17.76 38.80 40.00
CA TYR A 43 -16.66 38.21 40.77
C TYR A 43 -16.14 36.89 40.19
N LYS A 44 -16.82 36.34 39.17
CA LYS A 44 -16.49 35.04 38.54
C LYS A 44 -15.00 34.90 38.18
N TYR A 45 -14.40 35.93 37.59
CA TYR A 45 -12.98 35.88 37.20
C TYR A 45 -12.03 36.05 38.38
N SER A 46 -12.38 36.89 39.35
CA SER A 46 -11.56 37.09 40.56
C SER A 46 -11.46 35.84 41.41
N PHE A 47 -12.46 34.96 41.38
CA PHE A 47 -12.49 33.71 42.16
C PHE A 47 -11.87 32.53 41.40
N ALA A 48 -11.76 32.61 40.07
CA ALA A 48 -11.54 31.44 39.22
C ALA A 48 -10.26 30.63 39.52
N LEU A 49 -9.19 31.24 40.04
CA LEU A 49 -8.00 30.47 40.39
C LEU A 49 -8.13 29.71 41.72
N ALA A 50 -8.99 30.16 42.63
CA ALA A 50 -9.19 29.54 43.95
C ALA A 50 -10.45 28.66 44.01
N GLU A 51 -11.57 29.09 43.42
CA GLU A 51 -12.84 28.37 43.43
C GLU A 51 -13.58 28.51 42.10
N TYR A 52 -14.22 27.44 41.64
CA TYR A 52 -15.03 27.43 40.43
C TYR A 52 -16.36 26.70 40.62
N TYR A 53 -17.40 27.28 40.05
CA TYR A 53 -18.77 26.76 40.07
C TYR A 53 -19.34 26.73 38.66
N TYR A 54 -20.01 25.64 38.29
CA TYR A 54 -20.68 25.46 37.01
C TYR A 54 -22.12 24.95 37.20
N GLY A 55 -23.08 25.57 36.51
CA GLY A 55 -24.51 25.27 36.63
C GLY A 55 -25.29 26.33 37.41
N LYS A 56 -26.54 26.04 37.78
CA LYS A 56 -27.48 26.99 38.41
C LYS A 56 -28.17 26.40 39.64
N HIS A 57 -28.49 27.22 40.64
CA HIS A 57 -29.28 26.79 41.80
C HIS A 57 -30.73 26.45 41.42
N ARG A 58 -31.36 25.50 42.12
CA ARG A 58 -32.77 25.14 41.91
C ARG A 58 -33.70 26.26 42.40
N HIS A 59 -34.81 26.49 41.71
CA HIS A 59 -35.81 27.48 42.14
C HIS A 59 -36.67 26.93 43.29
N GLY A 60 -36.74 27.68 44.39
CA GLY A 60 -37.65 27.40 45.52
C GLY A 60 -37.00 26.82 46.79
N ASN A 61 -35.73 26.41 46.74
CA ASN A 61 -34.95 25.96 47.91
C ASN A 61 -33.89 27.01 48.31
N GLN A 62 -33.37 26.91 49.54
CA GLN A 62 -32.19 27.65 49.97
C GLN A 62 -31.01 27.25 49.05
N ALA A 63 -30.33 28.24 48.46
CA ALA A 63 -29.25 27.99 47.51
C ALA A 63 -28.14 27.15 48.15
N ASP A 64 -27.74 26.07 47.48
CA ASP A 64 -26.69 25.16 47.92
C ASP A 64 -25.66 24.95 46.79
N ALA A 65 -24.38 24.83 47.14
CA ALA A 65 -23.33 24.42 46.21
C ALA A 65 -23.62 23.03 45.60
N ALA A 66 -24.27 22.13 46.36
CA ALA A 66 -24.69 20.81 45.87
C ALA A 66 -25.67 20.89 44.67
N ASP A 67 -26.37 22.02 44.49
CA ASP A 67 -27.20 22.25 43.30
C ASP A 67 -26.39 22.52 42.02
N MET A 68 -25.08 22.76 42.12
CA MET A 68 -24.21 22.98 40.97
C MET A 68 -23.89 21.66 40.26
N MET A 69 -23.71 21.72 38.94
CA MET A 69 -23.22 20.60 38.13
C MET A 69 -21.76 20.28 38.43
N PHE A 70 -20.97 21.30 38.80
CA PHE A 70 -19.59 21.15 39.21
C PHE A 70 -19.22 22.24 40.21
N HIS A 71 -18.46 21.87 41.23
CA HIS A 71 -17.83 22.76 42.18
C HIS A 71 -16.44 22.21 42.49
N ALA A 72 -15.43 23.09 42.49
CA ALA A 72 -14.09 22.74 42.94
C ALA A 72 -13.43 23.91 43.63
N ARG A 73 -12.73 23.60 44.70
CA ARG A 73 -11.72 24.46 45.32
C ARG A 73 -10.34 23.98 44.90
N PHE A 74 -9.52 24.91 44.43
CA PHE A 74 -8.21 24.63 43.87
C PHE A 74 -7.11 25.06 44.84
N GLY A 75 -6.16 24.15 45.05
CA GLY A 75 -4.86 24.46 45.58
C GLY A 75 -4.00 25.24 44.59
N LYS A 76 -2.81 25.64 45.03
CA LYS A 76 -1.88 26.41 44.20
C LYS A 76 -1.53 25.66 42.90
N PRO A 77 -1.82 26.22 41.71
CA PRO A 77 -1.47 25.58 40.45
C PRO A 77 0.02 25.72 40.14
N THR A 78 0.58 24.77 39.39
CA THR A 78 1.99 24.73 38.98
C THR A 78 2.15 24.46 37.49
N LEU A 79 3.16 25.06 36.88
CA LEU A 79 3.56 24.86 35.49
C LEU A 79 4.93 24.20 35.44
N LYS A 80 5.03 23.10 34.68
CA LYS A 80 6.28 22.42 34.34
C LYS A 80 6.45 22.45 32.84
N PHE A 81 7.55 22.98 32.33
CA PHE A 81 7.76 23.04 30.88
C PHE A 81 8.28 21.71 30.35
N LEU A 82 7.70 21.25 29.25
CA LEU A 82 8.09 20.01 28.58
C LEU A 82 9.05 20.30 27.42
N CYS A 83 8.83 21.41 26.72
CA CYS A 83 9.69 21.92 25.66
C CYS A 83 9.44 23.42 25.46
N ASN A 84 9.95 24.01 24.39
CA ASN A 84 9.77 25.44 24.08
C ASN A 84 8.38 25.82 23.58
N HIS A 85 7.52 24.83 23.36
CA HIS A 85 6.18 24.98 22.79
C HIS A 85 5.06 24.43 23.70
N ASP A 86 5.39 23.54 24.64
CA ASP A 86 4.42 22.88 25.52
C ASP A 86 4.81 22.92 27.00
N ALA A 87 3.81 23.12 27.85
CA ALA A 87 3.94 23.01 29.28
C ALA A 87 2.86 22.11 29.88
N MET A 88 3.17 21.48 31.00
CA MET A 88 2.24 20.75 31.84
C MET A 88 1.73 21.66 32.95
N LEU A 89 0.43 21.96 32.90
CA LEU A 89 -0.32 22.64 33.96
C LEU A 89 -0.84 21.58 34.94
N GLU A 90 -0.33 21.61 36.16
CA GLU A 90 -0.79 20.78 37.27
C GLU A 90 -1.77 21.60 38.13
N LEU A 91 -2.98 21.06 38.28
CA LEU A 91 -4.04 21.58 39.13
C LEU A 91 -4.25 20.62 40.29
N VAL A 92 -4.25 21.15 41.50
CA VAL A 92 -4.63 20.39 42.71
C VAL A 92 -6.03 20.80 43.08
N LEU A 93 -6.98 19.87 43.06
CA LEU A 93 -8.35 20.07 43.50
C LEU A 93 -8.45 19.57 44.94
N GLU A 94 -8.47 20.50 45.90
CA GLU A 94 -8.49 20.21 47.33
C GLU A 94 -9.79 19.50 47.72
N GLU A 95 -10.93 20.04 47.27
CA GLU A 95 -12.26 19.48 47.54
C GLU A 95 -13.29 19.94 46.50
N GLY A 96 -14.36 19.17 46.35
CA GLY A 96 -15.48 19.54 45.50
C GLY A 96 -16.30 18.35 45.00
N HIS A 97 -17.16 18.60 44.02
CA HIS A 97 -17.97 17.57 43.38
C HIS A 97 -18.16 17.80 41.89
N TYR A 98 -18.42 16.71 41.17
CA TYR A 98 -18.84 16.74 39.76
C TYR A 98 -20.11 15.90 39.57
N ASN A 99 -20.99 16.37 38.70
CA ASN A 99 -22.18 15.63 38.32
C ASN A 99 -21.89 14.72 37.11
N ILE A 100 -22.23 13.44 37.21
CA ILE A 100 -22.00 12.46 36.12
C ILE A 100 -22.88 12.67 34.88
N ASP A 101 -23.95 13.49 34.95
CA ASP A 101 -24.77 13.89 33.79
C ASP A 101 -24.14 15.03 32.96
N TYR A 102 -22.83 14.98 32.75
CA TYR A 102 -22.07 16.04 32.10
C TYR A 102 -22.49 16.29 30.62
N LEU A 103 -23.02 15.28 29.93
CA LEU A 103 -23.50 15.40 28.54
C LEU A 103 -24.67 16.38 28.37
N LYS A 104 -25.42 16.66 29.45
CA LYS A 104 -26.52 17.64 29.46
C LYS A 104 -26.15 18.92 30.23
N ALA A 105 -24.88 19.07 30.59
CA ALA A 105 -24.44 20.15 31.45
C ALA A 105 -24.44 21.50 30.71
N SER A 106 -25.00 22.50 31.37
CA SER A 106 -25.05 23.89 30.90
C SER A 106 -24.98 24.80 32.12
N GLU A 107 -24.45 26.01 31.94
CA GLU A 107 -24.47 27.08 32.95
C GLU A 107 -25.89 27.39 33.46
N LEU A 108 -26.93 27.02 32.70
CA LEU A 108 -28.34 27.24 33.04
C LEU A 108 -29.00 26.04 33.73
N SER A 109 -28.37 24.87 33.74
CA SER A 109 -28.94 23.62 34.26
C SER A 109 -28.55 23.42 35.74
N PRO A 110 -29.50 23.04 36.62
CA PRO A 110 -29.17 22.58 37.95
C PRO A 110 -28.65 21.13 37.94
N GLY A 111 -27.75 20.83 38.88
CA GLY A 111 -27.26 19.50 39.19
C GLY A 111 -28.34 18.57 39.73
N ASN A 112 -28.21 17.28 39.41
CA ASN A 112 -28.92 16.25 40.15
C ASN A 112 -28.06 15.82 41.35
N GLN A 113 -28.44 16.22 42.56
CA GLN A 113 -27.66 15.98 43.78
C GLN A 113 -27.33 14.49 43.98
N ASP A 114 -28.26 13.57 43.66
CA ASP A 114 -28.05 12.11 43.77
C ASP A 114 -26.96 11.57 42.82
N ARG A 115 -26.56 12.39 41.84
CA ARG A 115 -25.57 12.05 40.81
C ARG A 115 -24.29 12.89 40.94
N ASN A 116 -24.17 13.65 42.02
CA ASN A 116 -22.91 14.32 42.36
C ASN A 116 -21.95 13.30 42.99
N GLN A 117 -20.74 13.23 42.47
CA GLN A 117 -19.64 12.51 43.09
C GLN A 117 -18.67 13.50 43.71
N GLN A 118 -18.36 13.29 44.99
CA GLN A 118 -17.40 14.10 45.74
C GLN A 118 -15.97 13.66 45.42
N PHE A 119 -15.03 14.59 45.46
CA PHE A 119 -13.60 14.32 45.42
C PHE A 119 -12.87 15.16 46.47
N HIS A 120 -11.70 14.68 46.87
CA HIS A 120 -10.80 15.35 47.80
C HIS A 120 -9.35 15.04 47.38
N ASP A 121 -8.46 16.04 47.44
CA ASP A 121 -7.04 15.97 47.07
C ASP A 121 -6.77 15.30 45.71
N LEU A 122 -7.48 15.73 44.66
CA LEU A 122 -7.30 15.21 43.30
C LEU A 122 -6.26 16.05 42.55
N ALA A 123 -5.17 15.43 42.10
CA ALA A 123 -4.18 16.07 41.24
C ALA A 123 -4.50 15.78 39.75
N VAL A 124 -4.54 16.83 38.95
CA VAL A 124 -4.88 16.78 37.52
C VAL A 124 -3.80 17.46 36.70
N SER A 125 -3.31 16.80 35.66
CA SER A 125 -2.28 17.38 34.79
C SER A 125 -2.79 17.56 33.37
N PHE A 126 -2.68 18.79 32.86
CA PHE A 126 -3.00 19.15 31.49
C PHE A 126 -1.74 19.49 30.72
N ARG A 127 -1.59 18.95 29.51
CA ARG A 127 -0.64 19.47 28.51
C ARG A 127 -1.25 20.71 27.88
N VAL A 128 -0.49 21.79 27.80
CA VAL A 128 -0.96 23.09 27.32
C VAL A 128 0.09 23.68 26.38
N PRO A 129 -0.26 23.86 25.09
CA PRO A 129 0.59 24.59 24.15
C PRO A 129 0.72 26.05 24.56
N PHE A 130 1.88 26.65 24.30
CA PHE A 130 2.10 28.08 24.52
C PHE A 130 2.89 28.71 23.38
N SER A 131 2.84 30.04 23.33
CA SER A 131 3.60 30.83 22.36
C SER A 131 4.24 32.03 23.03
N TRP A 132 5.32 32.52 22.42
CA TRP A 132 5.97 33.75 22.83
C TRP A 132 5.27 34.95 22.20
N ALA A 133 4.93 35.93 23.04
CA ALA A 133 4.51 37.26 22.60
C ALA A 133 5.46 38.32 23.17
N GLY A 134 5.49 39.50 22.57
CA GLY A 134 6.37 40.58 23.00
C GLY A 134 5.65 41.91 23.00
N ILE A 135 5.79 42.66 24.09
CA ILE A 135 5.39 44.08 24.14
C ILE A 135 6.65 44.91 23.94
N ARG A 136 6.71 45.63 22.83
CA ARG A 136 7.77 46.61 22.56
C ARG A 136 7.46 47.91 23.29
N GLY A 137 8.35 48.32 24.19
CA GLY A 137 8.30 49.58 24.89
C GLY A 137 9.44 50.50 24.47
N ARG A 138 9.20 51.81 24.55
CA ARG A 138 10.24 52.84 24.33
C ARG A 138 10.17 53.83 25.49
N GLU A 139 11.02 53.64 26.49
CA GLU A 139 11.10 54.50 27.66
C GLU A 139 12.55 54.75 28.04
N SER A 140 12.96 56.01 27.96
CA SER A 140 14.32 56.50 28.20
C SER A 140 14.91 56.12 29.56
N LYS A 141 14.06 55.82 30.55
CA LYS A 141 14.49 55.39 31.90
C LYS A 141 14.84 53.91 32.01
N ILE A 142 14.40 53.09 31.06
CA ILE A 142 14.57 51.62 31.05
C ILE A 142 15.66 51.21 30.05
N GLY A 143 15.90 52.03 29.02
CA GLY A 143 16.88 51.79 27.96
C GLY A 143 16.35 52.32 26.63
N ASN A 144 17.00 51.97 25.51
CA ASN A 144 16.37 52.11 24.20
C ASN A 144 15.25 51.06 24.03
N GLU A 145 14.79 50.77 22.81
CA GLU A 145 13.69 49.83 22.56
C GLU A 145 13.87 48.54 23.38
N HIS A 146 12.93 48.23 24.27
CA HIS A 146 12.95 47.02 25.09
C HIS A 146 11.76 46.12 24.78
N ILE A 147 11.94 44.81 24.91
CA ILE A 147 10.89 43.83 24.66
C ILE A 147 10.58 43.09 25.95
N VAL A 148 9.38 43.31 26.47
CA VAL A 148 8.85 42.49 27.55
C VAL A 148 8.28 41.22 26.91
N LYS A 149 8.96 40.10 27.12
CA LYS A 149 8.53 38.78 26.63
C LYS A 149 7.41 38.23 27.51
N LEU A 150 6.41 37.65 26.87
CA LEU A 150 5.22 37.05 27.47
C LEU A 150 5.11 35.61 26.98
N LEU A 151 4.67 34.72 27.87
CA LEU A 151 4.18 33.40 27.49
C LEU A 151 2.67 33.42 27.48
N VAL A 152 2.09 33.01 26.35
CA VAL A 152 0.65 32.94 26.12
C VAL A 152 0.25 31.48 25.98
N PHE A 153 -0.36 30.92 27.01
CA PHE A 153 -0.85 29.55 27.05
C PHE A 153 -2.20 29.43 26.33
N ASP A 154 -2.36 28.40 25.49
CA ASP A 154 -3.62 28.12 24.80
C ASP A 154 -4.42 27.05 25.54
N PHE A 155 -5.11 27.49 26.59
CA PHE A 155 -5.97 26.63 27.41
C PHE A 155 -7.13 25.98 26.64
N ARG A 156 -7.47 26.45 25.43
CA ARG A 156 -8.46 25.78 24.55
C ARG A 156 -7.94 24.52 23.90
N LYS A 157 -6.63 24.41 23.72
CA LYS A 157 -5.97 23.22 23.17
C LYS A 157 -5.41 22.31 24.26
N ALA A 158 -5.73 22.58 25.52
CA ALA A 158 -5.24 21.79 26.63
C ALA A 158 -5.74 20.34 26.58
N GLN A 159 -4.85 19.37 26.78
CA GLN A 159 -5.16 17.94 26.77
C GLN A 159 -4.94 17.34 28.15
N LEU A 160 -5.93 16.60 28.66
CA LEU A 160 -5.83 15.93 29.95
C LEU A 160 -4.90 14.70 29.87
N ILE A 161 -3.78 14.73 30.59
CA ILE A 161 -2.78 13.65 30.59
C ILE A 161 -3.08 12.65 31.70
N SER A 162 -3.19 13.14 32.95
CA SER A 162 -3.25 12.28 34.13
C SER A 162 -4.20 12.81 35.20
N LEU A 163 -4.74 11.86 35.98
CA LEU A 163 -5.58 12.04 37.16
C LEU A 163 -4.99 11.15 38.26
N SER A 164 -4.74 11.71 39.45
CA SER A 164 -4.24 10.96 40.60
C SER A 164 -5.07 11.30 41.84
N PRO A 165 -5.60 10.30 42.59
CA PRO A 165 -5.31 8.86 42.51
C PRO A 165 -6.00 8.13 41.33
N GLY A 166 -5.45 6.99 40.89
CA GLY A 166 -5.88 6.24 39.70
C GLY A 166 -7.26 5.58 39.76
N ASP A 167 -7.99 5.66 40.87
CA ASP A 167 -9.30 5.02 41.08
C ASP A 167 -10.49 5.81 40.45
N PHE A 168 -10.21 6.87 39.68
CA PHE A 168 -11.22 7.78 39.11
C PHE A 168 -11.66 7.47 37.66
N GLU A 169 -11.41 6.26 37.14
CA GLU A 169 -11.75 5.86 35.76
C GLU A 169 -13.23 6.14 35.39
N ALA A 170 -14.18 5.87 36.31
CA ALA A 170 -15.61 6.09 36.07
C ALA A 170 -16.02 7.58 35.96
N GLY A 171 -15.21 8.50 36.50
CA GLY A 171 -15.45 9.95 36.52
C GLY A 171 -14.60 10.76 35.54
N ARG A 172 -13.62 10.12 34.89
CA ARG A 172 -12.60 10.77 34.04
C ARG A 172 -13.20 11.65 32.94
N GLN A 173 -14.20 11.15 32.22
CA GLN A 173 -14.83 11.89 31.13
C GLN A 173 -15.59 13.13 31.64
N ALA A 174 -16.29 13.00 32.78
CA ALA A 174 -17.04 14.11 33.38
C ALA A 174 -16.09 15.21 33.87
N LEU A 175 -15.04 14.82 34.62
CA LEU A 175 -14.00 15.74 35.09
C LEU A 175 -13.28 16.43 33.90
N SER A 176 -12.92 15.68 32.87
CA SER A 176 -12.33 16.23 31.64
C SER A 176 -13.22 17.31 31.03
N CYS A 177 -14.54 17.07 30.93
CA CYS A 177 -15.50 18.03 30.38
C CYS A 177 -15.57 19.33 31.20
N TYR A 178 -15.74 19.22 32.53
CA TYR A 178 -15.84 20.40 33.39
C TYR A 178 -14.53 21.17 33.46
N LEU A 179 -13.38 20.48 33.57
CA LEU A 179 -12.08 21.12 33.66
C LEU A 179 -11.65 21.78 32.34
N THR A 180 -12.02 21.22 31.18
CA THR A 180 -11.83 21.90 29.88
C THR A 180 -12.63 23.21 29.85
N THR A 181 -13.87 23.19 30.36
CA THR A 181 -14.71 24.40 30.46
C THR A 181 -14.10 25.43 31.43
N TYR A 182 -13.56 24.96 32.55
CA TYR A 182 -12.84 25.78 33.52
C TYR A 182 -11.60 26.47 32.91
N LEU A 183 -10.78 25.72 32.17
CA LEU A 183 -9.60 26.25 31.48
C LEU A 183 -9.98 27.36 30.48
N HIS A 184 -11.11 27.24 29.78
CA HIS A 184 -11.65 28.33 28.96
C HIS A 184 -12.00 29.59 29.79
N VAL A 185 -12.54 29.42 31.01
CA VAL A 185 -12.82 30.55 31.91
C VAL A 185 -11.54 31.23 32.36
N LEU A 186 -10.48 30.48 32.69
CA LEU A 186 -9.17 31.06 33.02
C LEU A 186 -8.57 31.85 31.85
N GLN A 187 -8.72 31.36 30.62
CA GLN A 187 -8.27 32.07 29.43
C GLN A 187 -9.05 33.38 29.22
N ASN A 188 -10.37 33.35 29.41
CA ASN A 188 -11.20 34.55 29.34
C ASN A 188 -10.87 35.57 30.44
N ALA A 189 -10.50 35.09 31.64
CA ALA A 189 -10.00 35.90 32.75
C ALA A 189 -8.57 36.43 32.55
N LYS A 190 -7.91 36.08 31.42
CA LYS A 190 -6.53 36.46 31.09
C LYS A 190 -5.45 35.83 31.99
N HIS A 191 -5.77 34.77 32.74
CA HIS A 191 -4.80 34.00 33.52
C HIS A 191 -3.87 33.10 32.68
N HIS A 192 -4.00 33.13 31.35
CA HIS A 192 -3.20 32.39 30.39
C HIS A 192 -1.98 33.18 29.86
N VAL A 193 -1.79 34.43 30.30
CA VAL A 193 -0.67 35.27 29.88
C VAL A 193 0.21 35.56 31.08
N LEU A 194 1.47 35.13 31.05
CA LEU A 194 2.44 35.33 32.13
C LEU A 194 3.69 36.01 31.56
N PHE A 195 4.35 36.84 32.38
CA PHE A 195 5.59 37.51 31.98
C PHE A 195 6.75 36.53 32.04
N SER A 196 7.62 36.55 31.03
CA SER A 196 8.92 35.88 31.13
C SER A 196 9.90 36.74 31.92
N LEU A 197 11.12 36.25 32.10
CA LEU A 197 12.20 37.05 32.67
C LEU A 197 12.37 38.36 31.88
N PRO A 198 12.44 39.50 32.56
CA PRO A 198 12.64 40.77 31.89
C PRO A 198 14.03 40.83 31.23
N ASP A 199 14.05 41.24 29.95
CA ASP A 199 15.26 41.42 29.14
C ASP A 199 15.35 42.89 28.73
N PHE A 200 16.22 43.65 29.41
CA PHE A 200 16.36 45.10 29.24
C PHE A 200 17.75 45.52 28.70
N ASP A 201 18.60 44.56 28.36
CA ASP A 201 19.98 44.83 27.93
C ASP A 201 20.09 45.03 26.40
N ASP A 202 21.12 45.78 25.97
CA ASP A 202 21.45 46.02 24.56
C ASP A 202 21.85 44.70 23.85
N ASP A 203 21.60 44.63 22.53
CA ASP A 203 21.57 43.45 21.63
C ASP A 203 22.68 42.37 21.76
N ASN A 204 23.79 42.61 22.48
CA ASN A 204 24.90 41.68 22.65
C ASN A 204 24.75 40.70 23.84
N MET A 205 23.75 40.86 24.72
CA MET A 205 23.65 40.13 25.99
C MET A 205 22.23 39.56 26.27
N ARG A 206 21.52 39.10 25.22
CA ARG A 206 20.15 38.57 25.37
C ARG A 206 20.10 37.31 26.23
N ILE A 207 19.07 37.21 27.06
CA ILE A 207 18.85 36.05 27.94
C ILE A 207 18.42 34.84 27.09
N HIS A 208 19.22 33.78 27.10
CA HIS A 208 18.85 32.49 26.51
C HIS A 208 17.95 31.71 27.46
N ILE A 209 16.75 31.34 26.98
CA ILE A 209 15.81 30.47 27.68
C ILE A 209 15.48 29.32 26.74
N ASP A 210 15.84 28.10 27.11
CA ASP A 210 15.47 26.88 26.41
C ASP A 210 14.89 25.85 27.39
N PHE A 211 13.58 25.64 27.33
CA PHE A 211 12.89 24.71 28.22
C PHE A 211 13.11 23.24 27.84
N SER A 212 13.46 22.95 26.58
CA SER A 212 13.62 21.58 26.07
C SER A 212 14.81 20.87 26.70
N GLN A 213 15.87 21.62 27.03
CA GLN A 213 17.05 21.10 27.75
C GLN A 213 16.79 20.78 29.24
N MET A 214 15.70 21.31 29.82
CA MET A 214 15.35 21.06 31.23
C MET A 214 14.37 19.91 31.43
N ALA A 215 13.80 19.39 30.34
CA ALA A 215 12.72 18.42 30.41
C ALA A 215 13.20 17.08 30.98
N THR A 216 12.87 16.79 32.24
CA THR A 216 13.20 15.51 32.89
C THR A 216 12.17 14.42 32.64
N THR A 217 10.98 14.77 32.14
CA THR A 217 9.86 13.85 31.96
C THR A 217 9.49 13.78 30.49
N LEU A 218 9.96 12.73 29.81
CA LEU A 218 9.53 12.41 28.45
C LEU A 218 8.16 11.74 28.53
N ILE A 219 7.14 12.41 28.02
CA ILE A 219 5.82 11.81 27.79
C ILE A 219 5.88 11.17 26.41
N ASP A 220 5.49 9.90 26.28
CA ASP A 220 5.45 9.24 24.98
C ASP A 220 4.39 9.91 24.10
N ILE A 221 4.84 10.48 22.99
CA ILE A 221 4.02 11.14 21.98
C ILE A 221 4.13 10.33 20.71
N ASP A 222 3.00 9.80 20.29
CA ASP A 222 2.95 8.86 19.19
C ASP A 222 2.70 9.55 17.84
N GLU A 223 2.43 10.85 17.81
CA GLU A 223 2.10 11.61 16.60
C GLU A 223 2.70 13.02 16.57
N ILE A 224 3.01 13.50 15.36
CA ILE A 224 3.43 14.88 15.08
C ILE A 224 2.53 15.40 13.95
N HIS A 225 1.80 16.48 14.19
CA HIS A 225 0.89 17.06 13.19
C HIS A 225 -0.10 16.03 12.57
N GLY A 226 -0.51 15.02 13.35
CA GLY A 226 -1.40 13.94 12.92
C GLY A 226 -0.74 12.84 12.07
N VAL A 227 0.59 12.80 12.02
CA VAL A 227 1.37 11.70 11.43
C VAL A 227 1.98 10.88 12.56
N SER A 228 1.72 9.57 12.60
CA SER A 228 2.30 8.72 13.63
C SER A 228 3.83 8.60 13.52
N ILE A 229 4.50 8.61 14.66
CA ILE A 229 5.95 8.42 14.77
C ILE A 229 6.38 7.09 14.14
N GLU A 230 5.56 6.06 14.24
CA GLU A 230 5.78 4.77 13.58
C GLU A 230 5.91 4.92 12.05
N LYS A 231 5.04 5.72 11.41
CA LYS A 231 5.10 5.98 9.97
C LYS A 231 6.36 6.77 9.58
N ILE A 232 6.74 7.74 10.40
CA ILE A 232 7.97 8.52 10.21
C ILE A 232 9.19 7.58 10.29
N ASN A 233 9.27 6.74 11.32
CA ASN A 233 10.38 5.77 11.49
C ASN A 233 10.39 4.70 10.38
N THR A 234 9.24 4.30 9.87
CA THR A 234 9.13 3.41 8.71
C THR A 234 9.69 4.06 7.44
N TYR A 235 9.37 5.33 7.21
CA TYR A 235 9.91 6.10 6.08
C TYR A 235 11.44 6.29 6.19
N LEU A 236 11.93 6.61 7.39
CA LEU A 236 13.37 6.77 7.66
C LEU A 236 14.15 5.48 7.46
N SER A 237 13.66 4.36 7.99
CA SER A 237 14.28 3.06 7.80
C SER A 237 14.30 2.62 6.33
N SER A 238 13.25 2.93 5.56
CA SER A 238 13.23 2.71 4.10
C SER A 238 14.27 3.56 3.37
N SER A 239 14.36 4.86 3.72
CA SER A 239 15.35 5.78 3.14
C SER A 239 16.79 5.37 3.47
N TRP A 240 17.03 4.95 4.72
CA TRP A 240 18.30 4.39 5.14
C TRP A 240 18.62 3.08 4.42
N LEU A 241 17.65 2.17 4.27
CA LEU A 241 17.88 0.89 3.60
C LEU A 241 18.30 1.08 2.15
N LYS A 242 17.70 2.04 1.45
CA LYS A 242 18.12 2.46 0.10
C LYS A 242 19.59 2.88 0.09
N SER A 243 19.96 3.75 1.02
CA SER A 243 21.32 4.28 1.17
C SER A 243 22.32 3.16 1.50
N ALA A 244 21.99 2.30 2.45
CA ALA A 244 22.82 1.16 2.89
C ALA A 244 23.00 0.13 1.77
N MET A 245 21.99 -0.07 0.93
CA MET A 245 22.10 -0.97 -0.21
C MET A 245 23.02 -0.43 -1.30
N LEU A 246 23.03 0.89 -1.53
CA LEU A 246 23.97 1.53 -2.44
C LEU A 246 25.41 1.46 -1.91
N ALA A 247 25.61 1.65 -0.60
CA ALA A 247 26.92 1.54 0.05
C ALA A 247 27.50 0.12 -0.03
N GLY A 248 26.65 -0.90 0.10
CA GLY A 248 27.08 -2.30 0.12
C GLY A 248 27.35 -2.96 -1.24
N HIS A 249 27.12 -2.32 -2.40
CA HIS A 249 27.17 -3.00 -3.70
C HIS A 249 28.51 -3.73 -3.99
N GLN A 250 28.41 -4.90 -4.64
CA GLN A 250 29.56 -5.77 -4.99
C GLN A 250 30.64 -5.07 -5.83
N ASP A 251 30.28 -4.03 -6.59
CA ASP A 251 31.17 -3.26 -7.45
C ASP A 251 31.75 -2.01 -6.73
N GLY A 252 32.32 -2.21 -5.54
CA GLY A 252 33.44 -1.51 -4.89
C GLY A 252 33.68 0.01 -4.99
N ASN A 253 32.88 0.83 -5.67
CA ASN A 253 33.06 2.28 -5.74
C ASN A 253 31.69 2.98 -5.71
N PRO A 254 31.38 3.74 -4.65
CA PRO A 254 30.12 4.45 -4.57
C PRO A 254 30.06 5.57 -5.61
N ILE A 255 29.10 5.47 -6.54
CA ILE A 255 28.92 6.40 -7.67
C ILE A 255 28.30 7.73 -7.20
N ASP A 256 27.57 7.74 -6.07
CA ASP A 256 26.83 8.90 -5.57
C ASP A 256 27.00 9.06 -4.05
N ARG A 257 27.95 9.92 -3.64
CA ARG A 257 28.32 10.14 -2.22
C ARG A 257 27.15 10.70 -1.37
N PRO A 258 26.38 11.71 -1.83
CA PRO A 258 25.17 12.13 -1.16
C PRO A 258 24.15 10.99 -0.95
N ALA A 259 23.95 10.11 -1.92
CA ALA A 259 22.95 9.03 -1.81
C ALA A 259 23.32 7.92 -0.80
N ILE A 260 24.59 7.82 -0.38
CA ILE A 260 25.05 6.83 0.60
C ILE A 260 25.25 7.42 2.01
N SER A 261 25.21 8.75 2.16
CA SER A 261 25.62 9.42 3.39
C SER A 261 24.75 9.12 4.61
N LEU A 262 23.53 8.60 4.41
CA LEU A 262 22.65 8.19 5.51
C LEU A 262 23.09 6.86 6.15
N ALA A 263 23.82 6.02 5.43
CA ALA A 263 24.26 4.70 5.90
C ALA A 263 25.78 4.57 6.04
N GLU A 264 26.57 5.26 5.22
CA GLU A 264 28.02 5.24 5.27
C GLU A 264 28.58 6.64 5.00
N TYR A 265 29.59 7.05 5.76
CA TYR A 265 30.33 8.28 5.51
C TYR A 265 31.84 8.08 5.65
N ARG A 266 32.61 8.69 4.74
CA ARG A 266 34.07 8.74 4.83
C ARG A 266 34.55 10.18 4.84
N SER A 267 35.38 10.51 5.83
CA SER A 267 35.95 11.86 6.04
C SER A 267 36.67 12.44 4.81
N THR A 268 37.27 11.62 3.96
CA THR A 268 37.94 12.03 2.70
C THR A 268 36.98 12.60 1.64
N TRP A 269 35.66 12.54 1.85
CA TRP A 269 34.69 13.07 0.89
C TRP A 269 34.62 14.59 0.89
N VAL A 270 35.10 15.25 1.95
CA VAL A 270 35.22 16.71 2.06
C VAL A 270 36.71 17.07 2.10
N LEU A 271 37.08 18.19 1.46
CA LEU A 271 38.43 18.78 1.49
C LEU A 271 38.69 19.36 2.89
N ASN A 272 38.94 18.50 3.87
CA ASN A 272 39.42 18.93 5.19
C ASN A 272 40.82 18.38 5.41
N ASP A 273 41.77 19.30 5.58
CA ASP A 273 43.21 19.09 5.79
C ASP A 273 43.47 18.62 7.25
N SER A 274 42.72 17.61 7.69
CA SER A 274 42.79 17.06 9.05
C SER A 274 43.63 15.79 9.08
N ASN A 275 44.60 15.71 9.99
CA ASN A 275 45.44 14.52 10.20
C ASN A 275 44.70 13.28 10.75
N ILE A 276 43.36 13.33 10.85
CA ILE A 276 42.53 12.25 11.39
C ILE A 276 41.46 11.94 10.36
N HIS A 277 41.58 10.78 9.72
CA HIS A 277 40.59 10.28 8.79
C HIS A 277 39.72 9.25 9.48
N PHE A 278 38.42 9.32 9.25
CA PHE A 278 37.46 8.35 9.78
C PHE A 278 36.50 7.83 8.70
N HIS A 279 35.96 6.65 8.96
CA HIS A 279 34.94 5.97 8.20
C HIS A 279 33.85 5.50 9.17
N ILE A 280 32.63 6.00 8.96
CA ILE A 280 31.46 5.75 9.82
C ILE A 280 30.45 4.92 9.04
N LYS A 281 29.94 3.87 9.67
CA LYS A 281 28.75 3.14 9.25
C LYS A 281 27.64 3.40 10.26
N LEU A 282 26.48 3.77 9.74
CA LEU A 282 25.33 4.19 10.51
C LEU A 282 24.20 3.16 10.37
N GLY A 283 23.51 2.91 11.47
CA GLY A 283 22.25 2.18 11.50
C GLY A 283 21.07 3.05 11.08
N ALA A 284 19.89 2.44 10.98
CA ALA A 284 18.68 3.15 10.61
C ALA A 284 18.35 4.25 11.65
N PRO A 285 18.17 5.52 11.23
CA PRO A 285 17.82 6.59 12.15
C PRO A 285 16.38 6.44 12.62
N ARG A 286 16.10 6.97 13.82
CA ARG A 286 14.77 6.95 14.43
C ARG A 286 14.46 8.29 15.08
N VAL A 287 13.17 8.60 15.21
CA VAL A 287 12.64 9.83 15.77
C VAL A 287 11.72 9.50 16.94
N LYS A 288 11.77 10.34 17.97
CA LYS A 288 10.77 10.44 19.03
C LYS A 288 10.25 11.88 19.11
N ALA A 289 8.94 12.05 19.28
CA ALA A 289 8.34 13.37 19.45
C ALA A 289 8.50 13.88 20.89
N LEU A 290 8.78 15.17 21.02
CA LEU A 290 8.66 15.93 22.26
C LEU A 290 7.41 16.82 22.27
N CYS A 291 7.04 17.35 21.11
CA CYS A 291 5.75 17.98 20.84
C CYS A 291 5.41 17.89 19.35
N ASP A 292 4.35 18.57 18.94
CA ASP A 292 3.99 18.70 17.53
C ASP A 292 5.06 19.43 16.69
N GLU A 293 6.00 20.14 17.31
CA GLU A 293 6.98 21.00 16.63
C GLU A 293 8.44 20.63 16.95
N GLU A 294 8.72 19.71 17.88
CA GLU A 294 10.08 19.33 18.31
C GLU A 294 10.24 17.82 18.40
N VAL A 295 11.37 17.32 17.92
CA VAL A 295 11.73 15.90 17.96
C VAL A 295 13.16 15.64 18.42
N ILE A 296 13.37 14.46 18.98
CA ILE A 296 14.70 13.89 19.15
C ILE A 296 14.94 12.88 18.04
N MET A 297 15.92 13.17 17.19
CA MET A 297 16.41 12.23 16.17
C MET A 297 17.62 11.48 16.70
N TYR A 298 17.54 10.15 16.74
CA TYR A 298 18.61 9.28 17.15
C TYR A 298 19.28 8.66 15.92
N PHE A 299 20.61 8.67 15.94
CA PHE A 299 21.46 8.02 14.97
C PHE A 299 22.32 6.97 15.67
N THR A 300 22.16 5.71 15.26
CA THR A 300 23.01 4.63 15.73
C THR A 300 24.28 4.58 14.89
N VAL A 301 25.44 4.61 15.52
CA VAL A 301 26.74 4.39 14.91
C VAL A 301 27.09 2.92 15.09
N ASP A 302 26.91 2.15 14.02
CA ASP A 302 27.24 0.71 14.00
C ASP A 302 28.75 0.51 14.16
N GLU A 303 29.54 1.32 13.44
CA GLU A 303 31.01 1.23 13.43
C GLU A 303 31.62 2.58 13.04
N ALA A 304 32.58 3.09 13.83
CA ALA A 304 33.38 4.26 13.50
C ALA A 304 34.87 3.89 13.56
N LEU A 305 35.53 3.88 12.40
CA LEU A 305 36.91 3.47 12.21
C LEU A 305 37.79 4.69 11.95
N PHE A 306 38.93 4.78 12.62
CA PHE A 306 39.87 5.89 12.54
C PHE A 306 41.22 5.46 11.97
N TYR A 307 41.77 6.32 11.11
CA TYR A 307 42.95 6.07 10.29
C TYR A 307 43.87 7.28 10.33
N GLU A 308 45.18 7.01 10.31
CA GLU A 308 46.23 8.05 10.22
C GLU A 308 46.41 8.55 8.78
N THR A 309 45.85 7.86 7.79
CA THR A 309 45.98 8.17 6.36
C THR A 309 44.62 8.03 5.65
N GLU A 310 44.53 8.55 4.43
CA GLU A 310 43.35 8.42 3.56
C GLU A 310 43.11 6.99 3.05
N ASP A 311 44.03 6.06 3.30
CA ASP A 311 43.89 4.67 2.91
C ASP A 311 43.05 3.88 3.93
N PHE A 312 41.77 3.71 3.63
CA PHE A 312 40.85 2.93 4.47
C PHE A 312 41.01 1.41 4.33
N SER A 313 41.92 0.92 3.48
CA SER A 313 42.20 -0.51 3.33
C SER A 313 43.18 -1.05 4.38
N VAL A 314 43.93 -0.16 5.05
CA VAL A 314 44.82 -0.56 6.16
C VAL A 314 44.03 -0.84 7.45
N HIS A 315 44.65 -1.48 8.43
CA HIS A 315 43.98 -1.69 9.72
C HIS A 315 43.72 -0.34 10.42
N PRO A 316 42.50 -0.11 10.94
CA PRO A 316 42.20 1.10 11.67
C PRO A 316 43.02 1.16 12.95
N HIS A 317 43.55 2.35 13.28
CA HIS A 317 44.31 2.54 14.51
C HIS A 317 43.38 2.61 15.74
N ARG A 318 42.13 3.03 15.55
CA ARG A 318 41.07 2.96 16.57
C ARG A 318 39.71 2.65 15.96
N SER A 319 38.86 1.97 16.72
CA SER A 319 37.48 1.67 16.36
C SER A 319 36.55 1.94 17.54
N PHE A 320 35.40 2.54 17.27
CA PHE A 320 34.28 2.64 18.19
C PHE A 320 33.07 1.95 17.57
N ALA A 321 32.24 1.33 18.39
CA ALA A 321 31.01 0.67 17.97
C ALA A 321 29.96 0.85 19.06
N GLU A 322 28.69 0.60 18.74
CA GLU A 322 27.58 0.65 19.69
C GLU A 322 27.39 2.03 20.31
N TRP A 323 27.57 3.07 19.50
CA TRP A 323 27.33 4.46 19.92
C TRP A 323 26.00 4.94 19.36
N GLU A 324 25.31 5.78 20.12
CA GLU A 324 24.12 6.48 19.65
C GLU A 324 24.31 7.95 20.00
N PHE A 325 24.07 8.81 19.03
CA PHE A 325 23.96 10.24 19.27
C PHE A 325 22.54 10.69 18.96
N ALA A 326 22.07 11.66 19.71
CA ALA A 326 20.73 12.21 19.61
C ALA A 326 20.83 13.71 19.33
N ILE A 327 20.00 14.19 18.42
CA ILE A 327 19.92 15.61 18.08
C ILE A 327 18.49 16.06 18.33
N LEU A 328 18.35 17.13 19.11
CA LEU A 328 17.09 17.82 19.31
C LEU A 328 16.89 18.81 18.17
N VAL A 329 15.78 18.69 17.44
CA VAL A 329 15.53 19.48 16.23
C VAL A 329 14.05 19.86 16.12
N ASP A 330 13.78 21.07 15.65
CA ASP A 330 12.44 21.52 15.30
C ASP A 330 11.95 20.83 14.01
N VAL A 331 10.64 20.57 13.95
CA VAL A 331 9.96 19.98 12.80
C VAL A 331 9.07 21.02 12.15
N THR A 332 9.28 21.24 10.86
CA THR A 332 8.40 22.02 10.01
C THR A 332 7.50 21.10 9.20
N HIS A 333 6.20 21.40 9.20
CA HIS A 333 5.21 20.65 8.45
C HIS A 333 4.70 21.46 7.27
N GLU A 334 4.88 20.90 6.08
CA GLU A 334 4.50 21.50 4.81
C GLU A 334 3.40 20.70 4.14
N LYS A 335 2.37 21.42 3.66
CA LYS A 335 1.34 20.88 2.76
C LYS A 335 1.48 21.53 1.39
N GLU A 336 1.97 20.77 0.42
CA GLU A 336 2.15 21.20 -0.97
C GLU A 336 0.99 20.64 -1.86
N ASP A 337 0.91 21.11 -3.12
CA ASP A 337 -0.02 20.61 -4.14
C ASP A 337 -1.49 20.54 -3.71
N ASN A 338 -2.04 21.65 -3.19
CA ASN A 338 -3.42 21.74 -2.66
C ASN A 338 -3.71 20.75 -1.52
N GLY A 339 -2.69 20.37 -0.75
CA GLY A 339 -2.82 19.44 0.38
C GLY A 339 -2.69 17.96 0.01
N ASN A 340 -2.28 17.65 -1.23
CA ASN A 340 -2.02 16.27 -1.65
C ASN A 340 -0.65 15.75 -1.20
N VAL A 341 0.30 16.64 -0.90
CA VAL A 341 1.63 16.27 -0.45
C VAL A 341 1.84 16.77 0.97
N THR A 342 2.10 15.85 1.88
CA THR A 342 2.45 16.12 3.27
C THR A 342 3.94 15.84 3.47
N ARG A 343 4.69 16.82 3.97
CA ARG A 343 6.10 16.68 4.32
C ARG A 343 6.35 17.10 5.76
N CYS A 344 7.16 16.34 6.48
CA CYS A 344 7.75 16.76 7.74
C CYS A 344 9.25 16.92 7.51
N LYS A 345 9.78 18.11 7.78
CA LYS A 345 11.19 18.48 7.58
C LYS A 345 11.82 18.90 8.88
N LEU A 346 13.06 18.49 9.10
CA LEU A 346 13.89 18.96 10.19
C LEU A 346 14.47 20.34 9.87
N ASP A 347 14.31 21.30 10.78
CA ASP A 347 15.02 22.57 10.72
C ASP A 347 16.42 22.41 11.32
N LEU A 348 17.39 22.04 10.48
CA LEU A 348 18.76 21.72 10.88
C LEU A 348 19.63 22.97 11.14
N GLN A 349 19.04 24.06 11.62
CA GLN A 349 19.81 25.24 12.03
C GLN A 349 20.86 24.89 13.09
N ARG A 350 22.04 25.51 12.97
CA ARG A 350 23.26 25.14 13.69
C ARG A 350 23.02 25.10 15.19
N TYR A 351 23.12 23.91 15.77
CA TYR A 351 23.22 23.70 17.20
C TYR A 351 24.68 23.87 17.60
N ASP A 352 24.96 24.89 18.41
CA ASP A 352 26.31 25.22 18.89
C ASP A 352 26.28 25.15 20.41
N GLU A 353 26.59 23.98 20.97
CA GLU A 353 27.10 23.82 22.34
C GLU A 353 27.51 22.36 22.59
N THR A 354 28.81 22.14 22.83
CA THR A 354 29.30 20.92 23.47
C THR A 354 30.24 21.31 24.60
N ASP A 355 29.79 21.03 25.82
CA ASP A 355 30.57 21.16 27.05
C ASP A 355 31.69 20.09 27.06
N GLU A 356 32.87 20.48 27.55
CA GLU A 356 34.13 19.73 27.40
C GLU A 356 34.10 18.34 28.06
N VAL A 357 34.63 17.31 27.37
CA VAL A 357 35.79 16.47 27.80
C VAL A 357 35.91 15.14 27.00
N SER A 358 37.12 14.92 26.45
CA SER A 358 37.85 13.65 26.14
C SER A 358 38.03 13.11 24.70
N THR A 359 39.33 12.87 24.40
CA THR A 359 40.01 12.30 23.22
C THR A 359 39.79 12.98 21.86
N LEU A 360 40.89 13.40 21.23
CA LEU A 360 40.96 14.11 19.95
C LEU A 360 40.11 13.47 18.82
N CYS A 361 40.03 12.14 18.76
CA CYS A 361 39.21 11.42 17.76
C CYS A 361 37.70 11.56 18.02
N LEU A 362 37.27 11.46 19.29
CA LEU A 362 35.86 11.62 19.66
C LEU A 362 35.43 13.08 19.52
N THR A 363 36.27 14.04 19.92
CA THR A 363 36.00 15.46 19.69
C THR A 363 35.80 15.74 18.21
N ARG A 364 36.70 15.26 17.34
CA ARG A 364 36.54 15.47 15.89
C ARG A 364 35.29 14.82 15.32
N LEU A 365 34.90 13.65 15.82
CA LEU A 365 33.67 12.97 15.39
C LEU A 365 32.44 13.75 15.84
N ILE A 366 32.40 14.23 17.09
CA ILE A 366 31.30 15.06 17.61
C ILE A 366 31.20 16.36 16.81
N ASP A 367 32.32 17.06 16.58
CA ASP A 367 32.35 18.30 15.78
C ASP A 367 31.79 18.07 14.37
N PHE A 368 32.18 16.95 13.74
CA PHE A 368 31.65 16.55 12.44
C PHE A 368 30.14 16.30 12.51
N LEU A 369 29.66 15.52 13.48
CA LEU A 369 28.24 15.14 13.58
C LEU A 369 27.34 16.34 13.90
N SER A 370 27.79 17.26 14.75
CA SER A 370 27.02 18.42 15.18
C SER A 370 26.95 19.53 14.11
N VAL A 371 27.92 19.61 13.21
CA VAL A 371 28.02 20.73 12.25
C VAL A 371 28.04 20.26 10.79
N GLU A 372 29.02 19.45 10.41
CA GLU A 372 29.27 19.09 9.01
C GLU A 372 28.25 18.07 8.49
N TYR A 373 27.88 17.09 9.32
CA TYR A 373 26.98 15.99 8.94
C TYR A 373 25.55 16.47 8.71
N LEU A 374 25.05 17.42 9.49
CA LEU A 374 23.72 18.00 9.30
C LEU A 374 23.58 18.68 7.93
N VAL A 375 24.61 19.40 7.49
CA VAL A 375 24.66 20.00 6.16
C VAL A 375 24.66 18.95 5.06
N ILE A 376 25.33 17.82 5.27
CA ILE A 376 25.31 16.68 4.32
C ILE A 376 23.90 16.09 4.22
N LEU A 377 23.23 15.87 5.35
CA LEU A 377 21.85 15.39 5.39
C LEU A 377 20.88 16.35 4.70
N GLU A 378 21.04 17.65 4.91
CA GLU A 378 20.24 18.67 4.24
C GLU A 378 20.42 18.63 2.72
N ASN A 379 21.68 18.65 2.25
CA ASN A 379 22.04 18.60 0.83
C ASN A 379 21.53 17.33 0.13
N ALA A 380 21.58 16.19 0.82
CA ALA A 380 21.08 14.91 0.33
C ALA A 380 19.55 14.75 0.48
N GLN A 381 18.84 15.78 0.97
CA GLN A 381 17.39 15.78 1.23
C GLN A 381 16.94 14.79 2.32
N TYR A 382 17.86 14.28 3.15
CA TYR A 382 17.55 13.42 4.29
C TYR A 382 16.99 14.17 5.51
N HIS A 383 16.97 15.51 5.46
CA HIS A 383 16.22 16.34 6.42
C HIS A 383 14.69 16.19 6.27
N VAL A 384 14.20 15.64 5.16
CA VAL A 384 12.78 15.26 4.97
C VAL A 384 12.55 13.90 5.64
N ILE A 385 12.07 13.93 6.89
CA ILE A 385 11.87 12.71 7.71
C ILE A 385 10.56 11.99 7.41
N TYR A 386 9.65 12.66 6.71
CA TYR A 386 8.43 12.04 6.20
C TYR A 386 8.01 12.74 4.93
N HIS A 387 7.69 11.94 3.92
CA HIS A 387 7.08 12.40 2.69
C HIS A 387 5.92 11.48 2.35
N TYR A 388 4.74 12.06 2.26
CA TYR A 388 3.55 11.35 1.82
C TYR A 388 2.86 12.14 0.73
N ASP A 389 2.81 11.57 -0.45
CA ASP A 389 1.97 12.05 -1.53
C ASP A 389 0.73 11.17 -1.59
N VAL A 390 -0.46 11.76 -1.47
CA VAL A 390 -1.76 11.06 -1.55
C VAL A 390 -1.94 10.39 -2.91
N ARG A 391 -1.24 10.86 -3.94
CA ARG A 391 -1.17 10.25 -5.28
C ARG A 391 -0.23 9.06 -5.32
N TRP A 392 0.58 8.84 -4.29
CA TRP A 392 1.44 7.67 -4.18
C TRP A 392 0.59 6.47 -3.71
N PRO A 393 0.75 5.29 -4.33
CA PRO A 393 0.14 4.03 -3.95
C PRO A 393 -0.06 3.81 -2.45
N LYS A 394 -1.31 3.79 -1.98
CA LYS A 394 -1.62 3.21 -0.67
C LYS A 394 -1.43 1.69 -0.76
N PHE A 395 -0.60 1.15 0.13
CA PHE A 395 -0.33 -0.30 0.24
C PHE A 395 -1.54 -1.16 0.67
N SER A 396 -2.72 -0.57 0.88
CA SER A 396 -3.92 -1.26 1.36
C SER A 396 -4.61 -2.15 0.31
N GLY A 397 -3.98 -2.38 -0.85
CA GLY A 397 -4.49 -3.22 -1.93
C GLY A 397 -4.10 -4.70 -1.84
N LEU A 398 -3.31 -5.07 -0.83
CA LEU A 398 -3.02 -6.47 -0.49
C LEU A 398 -3.66 -6.74 0.86
N VAL A 399 -4.76 -7.49 0.78
CA VAL A 399 -5.45 -8.21 1.86
C VAL A 399 -4.81 -7.93 3.21
N ASP A 400 -5.37 -6.91 3.88
CA ASP A 400 -5.15 -6.72 5.30
C ASP A 400 -5.55 -8.01 6.02
N GLU A 401 -4.80 -8.31 7.06
CA GLU A 401 -4.80 -9.54 7.83
C GLU A 401 -6.24 -9.98 8.21
N GLY A 402 -6.59 -11.25 7.93
CA GLY A 402 -7.72 -11.90 8.62
C GLY A 402 -8.76 -12.64 7.78
N HIS A 403 -8.83 -12.46 6.46
CA HIS A 403 -9.78 -13.23 5.63
C HIS A 403 -9.05 -14.12 4.65
N ALA A 404 -8.68 -15.31 5.14
CA ALA A 404 -8.57 -16.48 4.29
C ALA A 404 -9.81 -16.52 3.40
N TYR A 405 -9.62 -16.88 2.13
CA TYR A 405 -10.72 -17.17 1.24
C TYR A 405 -11.53 -18.32 1.84
N ASP A 406 -12.60 -18.00 2.57
CA ASP A 406 -13.63 -18.96 2.96
C ASP A 406 -14.28 -19.45 1.66
N MET A 407 -13.69 -20.54 1.17
CA MET A 407 -14.18 -21.40 0.12
C MET A 407 -15.04 -22.51 0.74
N ASP A 408 -15.86 -22.19 1.74
CA ASP A 408 -16.96 -23.03 2.17
C ASP A 408 -18.26 -22.27 1.90
N GLY A 409 -19.06 -22.87 1.03
CA GLY A 409 -20.34 -22.32 0.62
C GLY A 409 -21.32 -22.35 1.77
N GLU A 410 -21.53 -21.22 2.42
CA GLU A 410 -22.75 -20.92 3.14
C GLU A 410 -23.07 -19.43 2.98
N THR A 411 -24.36 -19.18 2.82
CA THR A 411 -25.01 -17.88 2.58
C THR A 411 -24.48 -16.78 3.48
N ASP A 412 -23.83 -15.77 2.88
CA ASP A 412 -23.68 -14.46 3.52
C ASP A 412 -24.52 -13.43 2.78
N ASP A 413 -25.50 -12.94 3.54
CA ASP A 413 -26.50 -11.96 3.16
C ASP A 413 -25.87 -10.58 2.99
N GLY A 414 -26.48 -9.77 2.12
CA GLY A 414 -25.89 -8.53 1.65
C GLY A 414 -25.68 -7.48 2.73
N GLU A 415 -24.47 -6.94 2.80
CA GLU A 415 -24.24 -5.60 3.35
C GLU A 415 -24.02 -4.60 2.22
N TRP A 416 -25.09 -3.84 1.96
CA TRP A 416 -25.04 -2.64 1.16
C TRP A 416 -24.17 -1.61 1.89
N SER A 417 -22.96 -1.37 1.41
CA SER A 417 -22.26 -0.13 1.77
C SER A 417 -23.14 1.04 1.30
N ARG A 418 -23.82 1.68 2.26
CA ARG A 418 -24.49 2.96 2.07
C ARG A 418 -23.40 3.99 1.80
N ASP A 419 -23.19 4.30 0.53
CA ASP A 419 -22.65 5.59 0.13
C ASP A 419 -23.65 6.66 0.59
N VAL A 420 -23.37 7.25 1.76
CA VAL A 420 -23.97 8.52 2.14
C VAL A 420 -23.09 9.58 1.47
N GLY A 421 -23.67 10.25 0.49
CA GLY A 421 -22.95 11.12 -0.43
C GLY A 421 -22.24 12.30 0.23
N GLU A 422 -21.06 12.58 -0.29
CA GLU A 422 -20.64 13.95 -0.60
C GLU A 422 -20.24 13.99 -2.07
N GLU A 423 -20.98 14.78 -2.83
CA GLU A 423 -20.67 15.11 -4.22
C GLU A 423 -19.35 15.89 -4.27
N ASN A 424 -18.24 15.20 -4.58
CA ASN A 424 -17.11 15.75 -5.34
C ASN A 424 -16.09 14.63 -5.67
N GLY A 425 -15.93 14.32 -6.97
CA GLY A 425 -14.86 13.46 -7.49
C GLY A 425 -15.30 12.04 -7.84
N GLY A 426 -15.85 11.84 -9.03
CA GLY A 426 -16.49 10.61 -9.46
C GLY A 426 -15.63 9.34 -9.43
N ARG A 427 -16.13 8.32 -8.72
CA ARG A 427 -15.81 6.90 -8.94
C ARG A 427 -17.11 6.11 -8.99
N VAL A 428 -17.78 6.13 -10.14
CA VAL A 428 -18.98 5.33 -10.39
C VAL A 428 -18.55 3.89 -10.64
N GLY A 429 -18.79 3.00 -9.68
CA GLY A 429 -18.65 1.56 -9.87
C GLY A 429 -19.55 1.08 -11.01
N THR A 430 -18.95 0.67 -12.12
CA THR A 430 -19.69 0.24 -13.31
C THR A 430 -20.35 -1.11 -13.06
N SER A 431 -21.66 -1.22 -13.31
CA SER A 431 -22.41 -2.47 -13.13
C SER A 431 -21.83 -3.63 -13.97
N ARG A 432 -21.82 -4.85 -13.41
CA ARG A 432 -21.21 -6.05 -14.01
C ARG A 432 -21.78 -6.41 -15.39
N THR A 433 -23.06 -6.14 -15.60
CA THR A 433 -23.74 -6.32 -16.89
C THR A 433 -23.31 -5.28 -17.93
N VAL A 434 -22.92 -4.08 -17.50
CA VAL A 434 -22.38 -3.04 -18.38
C VAL A 434 -20.99 -3.43 -18.87
N LEU A 435 -20.14 -3.96 -17.98
CA LEU A 435 -18.81 -4.48 -18.35
C LEU A 435 -18.93 -5.61 -19.36
N TRP A 436 -19.77 -6.63 -19.11
CA TRP A 436 -19.99 -7.72 -20.08
C TRP A 436 -20.45 -7.24 -21.44
N ARG A 437 -21.41 -6.31 -21.46
CA ARG A 437 -21.92 -5.71 -22.70
C ARG A 437 -20.80 -4.98 -23.45
N GLU A 438 -19.98 -4.21 -22.73
CA GLU A 438 -18.86 -3.49 -23.29
C GLU A 438 -17.83 -4.43 -23.93
N ILE A 439 -17.51 -5.55 -23.29
CA ILE A 439 -16.64 -6.59 -23.85
C ILE A 439 -17.24 -7.16 -25.14
N THR A 440 -18.52 -7.52 -25.15
CA THR A 440 -19.15 -8.14 -26.32
C THR A 440 -19.37 -7.17 -27.49
N GLU A 441 -19.64 -5.88 -27.22
CA GLU A 441 -19.98 -4.90 -28.25
C GLU A 441 -18.76 -4.11 -28.76
N LYS A 442 -17.71 -3.95 -27.94
CA LYS A 442 -16.51 -3.15 -28.29
C LYS A 442 -15.22 -3.96 -28.42
N SER A 443 -15.26 -5.29 -28.27
CA SER A 443 -14.07 -6.11 -28.53
C SER A 443 -13.72 -6.08 -30.01
N ASP A 444 -12.46 -5.77 -30.30
CA ASP A 444 -11.87 -5.89 -31.63
C ASP A 444 -10.69 -6.85 -31.54
N MET A 445 -10.74 -7.93 -32.31
CA MET A 445 -9.64 -8.90 -32.37
C MET A 445 -8.50 -8.42 -33.29
N CYS A 446 -8.60 -7.25 -33.93
CA CYS A 446 -7.55 -6.61 -34.74
C CYS A 446 -6.88 -7.55 -35.76
N GLY A 447 -7.65 -8.48 -36.34
CA GLY A 447 -7.16 -9.47 -37.32
C GLY A 447 -6.59 -10.77 -36.74
N PHE A 448 -6.47 -10.91 -35.43
CA PHE A 448 -6.08 -12.18 -34.77
C PHE A 448 -7.21 -13.21 -34.84
N ASP A 449 -6.85 -14.49 -34.93
CA ASP A 449 -7.82 -15.59 -34.95
C ASP A 449 -8.27 -16.01 -33.56
N GLN A 450 -7.37 -15.94 -32.59
CA GLN A 450 -7.60 -16.37 -31.22
C GLN A 450 -6.97 -15.37 -30.27
N ILE A 451 -7.72 -14.98 -29.25
CA ILE A 451 -7.23 -14.14 -28.14
C ILE A 451 -7.57 -14.86 -26.85
N MET A 452 -6.56 -15.11 -26.02
CA MET A 452 -6.73 -15.64 -24.68
C MET A 452 -6.23 -14.62 -23.67
N ALA A 453 -7.11 -14.17 -22.79
CA ALA A 453 -6.77 -13.28 -21.68
C ALA A 453 -6.67 -14.07 -20.38
N ILE A 454 -5.55 -13.94 -19.66
CA ILE A 454 -5.29 -14.55 -18.36
C ILE A 454 -5.27 -13.43 -17.33
N SER A 455 -6.15 -13.52 -16.32
CA SER A 455 -6.24 -12.49 -15.30
C SER A 455 -5.11 -12.61 -14.27
N GLN A 456 -4.68 -11.48 -13.71
CA GLN A 456 -3.74 -11.49 -12.59
C GLN A 456 -4.29 -12.27 -11.38
N SER A 457 -5.61 -12.19 -11.13
CA SER A 457 -6.24 -12.97 -10.06
C SER A 457 -6.12 -14.48 -10.31
N ALA A 458 -6.21 -14.94 -11.57
CA ALA A 458 -5.99 -16.35 -11.89
C ALA A 458 -4.57 -16.81 -11.54
N VAL A 459 -3.56 -15.99 -11.84
CA VAL A 459 -2.15 -16.27 -11.52
C VAL A 459 -1.95 -16.37 -10.00
N ASN A 460 -2.49 -15.41 -9.23
CA ASN A 460 -2.40 -15.42 -7.77
C ASN A 460 -3.15 -16.62 -7.16
N SER A 461 -4.35 -16.95 -7.68
CA SER A 461 -5.08 -18.16 -7.26
C SER A 461 -4.30 -19.43 -7.60
N HIS A 462 -3.57 -19.47 -8.71
CA HIS A 462 -2.73 -20.62 -9.06
C HIS A 462 -1.58 -20.80 -8.05
N PHE A 463 -0.87 -19.73 -7.69
CA PHE A 463 0.14 -19.79 -6.63
C PHE A 463 -0.44 -20.23 -5.28
N TYR A 464 -1.63 -19.74 -4.92
CA TYR A 464 -2.34 -20.17 -3.72
C TYR A 464 -2.65 -21.68 -3.74
N SER A 465 -3.19 -22.20 -4.85
CA SER A 465 -3.48 -23.63 -4.97
C SER A 465 -2.21 -24.49 -4.89
N MET A 466 -1.10 -24.04 -5.49
CA MET A 466 0.18 -24.74 -5.40
C MET A 466 0.73 -24.73 -3.97
N TRP A 467 0.64 -23.60 -3.27
CA TRP A 467 1.03 -23.48 -1.87
C TRP A 467 0.18 -24.38 -0.95
N MET A 468 -1.14 -24.38 -1.11
CA MET A 468 -2.04 -25.26 -0.35
C MET A 468 -1.69 -26.74 -0.55
N ALA A 469 -1.43 -27.15 -1.80
CA ALA A 469 -1.02 -28.53 -2.10
C ALA A 469 0.35 -28.88 -1.48
N ALA A 470 1.26 -27.91 -1.41
CA ALA A 470 2.60 -28.10 -0.85
C ALA A 470 2.60 -28.28 0.67
N GLN A 471 1.63 -27.71 1.40
CA GLN A 471 1.57 -27.84 2.86
C GLN A 471 1.45 -29.29 3.36
N GLY A 472 0.78 -30.16 2.59
CA GLY A 472 0.57 -31.57 2.94
C GLY A 472 1.71 -32.51 2.52
N ASN A 473 2.66 -32.05 1.72
CA ASN A 473 3.71 -32.89 1.14
C ASN A 473 5.01 -32.89 1.97
N LYS A 474 5.65 -34.05 2.05
CA LYS A 474 6.94 -34.25 2.74
C LYS A 474 8.15 -34.28 1.80
N SER A 475 7.97 -34.31 0.48
CA SER A 475 9.08 -34.22 -0.48
C SER A 475 9.66 -32.80 -0.50
N SER A 476 10.99 -32.67 -0.52
CA SER A 476 11.66 -31.36 -0.47
C SER A 476 11.31 -30.44 -1.64
N ASP A 477 11.10 -31.02 -2.83
CA ASP A 477 10.92 -30.26 -4.06
C ASP A 477 9.49 -29.73 -4.20
N ASP A 478 8.47 -30.53 -3.85
CA ASP A 478 7.07 -30.09 -3.89
C ASP A 478 6.69 -29.23 -2.66
N ALA A 479 7.51 -29.23 -1.61
CA ALA A 479 7.28 -28.40 -0.43
C ALA A 479 7.91 -27.00 -0.56
N ALA A 480 8.82 -26.77 -1.52
CA ALA A 480 9.64 -25.56 -1.62
C ALA A 480 8.84 -24.24 -1.67
N ILE A 481 7.65 -24.24 -2.28
CA ILE A 481 6.78 -23.06 -2.34
C ILE A 481 6.14 -22.70 -0.98
N ALA A 482 6.07 -23.64 -0.04
CA ALA A 482 5.51 -23.44 1.30
C ALA A 482 6.57 -23.43 2.41
N ARG A 483 7.66 -24.19 2.24
CA ARG A 483 8.79 -24.25 3.17
C ARG A 483 10.07 -24.61 2.44
N TRP A 484 11.15 -23.93 2.77
CA TRP A 484 12.45 -24.24 2.16
C TRP A 484 13.59 -23.88 3.10
N ALA A 485 14.66 -24.66 3.04
CA ALA A 485 15.85 -24.45 3.84
C ALA A 485 17.11 -24.65 3.00
N HIS A 486 18.12 -23.83 3.30
CA HIS A 486 19.47 -23.93 2.77
C HIS A 486 20.43 -24.30 3.89
N GLN A 487 20.68 -25.61 4.02
CA GLN A 487 21.59 -26.16 5.03
C GLN A 487 21.26 -25.61 6.44
N GLU A 488 22.26 -25.12 7.16
CA GLU A 488 22.09 -24.46 8.47
C GLU A 488 22.08 -22.93 8.39
N PHE A 489 22.10 -22.36 7.18
CA PHE A 489 22.25 -20.92 6.95
C PHE A 489 20.92 -20.19 6.80
N PHE A 490 19.91 -20.87 6.28
CA PHE A 490 18.60 -20.26 6.06
C PHE A 490 17.49 -21.30 6.14
N SER A 491 16.38 -20.94 6.75
CA SER A 491 15.15 -21.72 6.72
C SER A 491 13.97 -20.78 6.82
N ALA A 492 12.92 -21.01 6.02
CA ALA A 492 11.71 -20.21 6.08
C ALA A 492 10.45 -21.02 5.79
N THR A 493 9.38 -20.64 6.46
CA THR A 493 8.00 -20.96 6.07
C THR A 493 7.44 -19.77 5.30
N PHE A 494 6.77 -20.03 4.18
CA PHE A 494 6.26 -19.01 3.28
C PHE A 494 4.73 -18.97 3.32
N LYS A 495 4.16 -17.77 3.14
CA LYS A 495 2.76 -17.58 2.73
C LYS A 495 2.70 -17.59 1.18
N PRO A 496 1.51 -17.71 0.57
CA PRO A 496 1.35 -17.75 -0.88
C PRO A 496 2.06 -16.58 -1.58
N ILE A 497 2.84 -16.86 -2.62
CA ILE A 497 3.42 -15.85 -3.50
C ILE A 497 2.30 -15.04 -4.15
N THR A 498 2.45 -13.72 -4.17
CA THR A 498 1.51 -12.83 -4.88
C THR A 498 2.23 -12.02 -5.96
N LEU A 499 1.49 -11.68 -7.01
CA LEU A 499 2.02 -10.99 -8.18
C LEU A 499 1.13 -9.82 -8.61
N ARG A 500 1.77 -8.76 -9.11
CA ARG A 500 1.16 -7.65 -9.86
C ARG A 500 1.82 -7.48 -11.22
N LEU A 501 1.03 -7.35 -12.29
CA LEU A 501 1.53 -7.18 -13.65
C LEU A 501 1.82 -5.70 -13.94
N LEU A 502 2.89 -5.43 -14.69
CA LEU A 502 3.28 -4.10 -15.17
C LEU A 502 3.22 -4.06 -16.71
N THR A 503 2.83 -2.91 -17.27
CA THR A 503 2.65 -2.76 -18.74
C THR A 503 3.95 -2.84 -19.55
N ASN A 504 5.12 -2.74 -18.90
CA ASN A 504 6.42 -2.91 -19.53
C ASN A 504 6.83 -4.39 -19.72
N GLY A 505 5.91 -5.34 -19.54
CA GLY A 505 6.21 -6.77 -19.65
C GLY A 505 6.91 -7.36 -18.43
N ARG A 506 6.89 -6.63 -17.31
CA ARG A 506 7.45 -7.09 -16.02
C ARG A 506 6.34 -7.34 -15.01
N ALA A 507 6.70 -7.97 -13.90
CA ALA A 507 5.79 -8.19 -12.78
C ALA A 507 6.51 -7.91 -11.45
N ILE A 508 5.76 -7.40 -10.47
CA ILE A 508 6.22 -7.33 -9.09
C ILE A 508 5.75 -8.62 -8.40
N VAL A 509 6.70 -9.39 -7.89
CA VAL A 509 6.49 -10.64 -7.16
C VAL A 509 6.81 -10.40 -5.70
N TRP A 510 5.85 -10.71 -4.82
CA TRP A 510 6.08 -10.70 -3.38
C TRP A 510 6.27 -12.11 -2.85
N VAL A 511 7.41 -12.29 -2.17
CA VAL A 511 7.71 -13.45 -1.34
C VAL A 511 7.36 -13.09 0.08
N HIS A 512 6.43 -13.81 0.67
CA HIS A 512 5.93 -13.57 2.02
C HIS A 512 6.50 -14.66 2.94
N LEU A 513 7.35 -14.25 3.88
CA LEU A 513 8.00 -15.12 4.84
C LEU A 513 7.25 -15.00 6.17
N GLN A 514 6.60 -16.09 6.56
CA GLN A 514 5.82 -16.15 7.79
C GLN A 514 6.74 -16.18 9.01
N ASP A 515 7.67 -17.14 9.02
CA ASP A 515 8.67 -17.30 10.06
C ASP A 515 9.91 -18.02 9.49
N GLY A 516 11.02 -17.93 10.22
CA GLY A 516 12.25 -18.59 9.83
C GLY A 516 13.47 -18.04 10.53
N PHE A 517 14.64 -18.47 10.07
CA PHE A 517 15.92 -17.95 10.52
C PHE A 517 16.89 -17.76 9.36
N LEU A 518 17.86 -16.87 9.56
CA LEU A 518 18.98 -16.66 8.65
C LEU A 518 20.31 -16.47 9.40
N LYS A 519 21.42 -16.88 8.79
CA LYS A 519 22.79 -16.47 9.14
C LYS A 519 23.25 -15.38 8.17
N THR A 520 23.99 -14.40 8.66
CA THR A 520 24.55 -13.31 7.82
C THR A 520 25.63 -13.84 6.87
N LEU A 521 26.03 -12.99 5.92
CA LEU A 521 27.03 -13.33 4.92
C LEU A 521 28.37 -12.70 5.25
N ARG A 522 29.44 -13.35 4.79
CA ARG A 522 30.78 -12.76 4.73
C ARG A 522 31.23 -12.78 3.28
N ASN A 523 31.61 -11.63 2.73
CA ASN A 523 31.99 -11.47 1.32
C ASN A 523 30.93 -12.06 0.36
N TRP A 524 29.64 -11.82 0.63
CA TRP A 524 28.51 -12.33 -0.16
C TRP A 524 28.36 -13.87 -0.19
N THR A 525 29.02 -14.57 0.72
CA THR A 525 28.92 -16.02 0.88
C THR A 525 28.40 -16.40 2.27
N PRO A 526 27.69 -17.54 2.42
CA PRO A 526 27.20 -17.99 3.73
C PRO A 526 28.34 -18.08 4.74
N TRP A 527 28.13 -17.53 5.95
CA TRP A 527 29.15 -17.48 6.99
C TRP A 527 28.79 -18.38 8.17
N ASP A 528 29.58 -19.44 8.37
CA ASP A 528 29.32 -20.48 9.38
C ASP A 528 29.29 -19.94 10.81
N GLU A 529 30.19 -19.00 11.11
CA GLU A 529 30.38 -18.42 12.44
C GLU A 529 29.35 -17.33 12.76
N SER A 530 28.51 -16.94 11.80
CA SER A 530 27.42 -15.99 12.05
C SER A 530 26.40 -16.59 13.02
N GLU A 531 25.91 -15.74 13.91
CA GLU A 531 24.75 -16.04 14.75
C GLU A 531 23.50 -16.24 13.88
N LYS A 532 22.59 -17.09 14.37
CA LYS A 532 21.27 -17.28 13.78
C LYS A 532 20.36 -16.13 14.21
N TYR A 533 19.68 -15.55 13.24
CA TYR A 533 18.69 -14.51 13.46
C TYR A 533 17.32 -15.03 13.05
N ASP A 534 16.40 -15.11 14.02
CA ASP A 534 15.01 -15.46 13.77
C ASP A 534 14.24 -14.24 13.26
N PHE A 535 13.40 -14.44 12.26
CA PHE A 535 12.53 -13.42 11.69
C PHE A 535 11.08 -13.91 11.63
N GLN A 536 10.15 -12.96 11.60
CA GLN A 536 8.72 -13.21 11.46
C GLN A 536 8.08 -12.13 10.57
N GLU A 537 7.09 -12.54 9.78
CA GLU A 537 6.24 -11.65 8.97
C GLU A 537 7.03 -10.69 8.06
N TRP A 538 8.08 -11.20 7.43
CA TRP A 538 8.86 -10.46 6.44
C TRP A 538 8.25 -10.58 5.06
N ARG A 539 8.35 -9.51 4.28
CA ARG A 539 7.81 -9.48 2.92
C ARG A 539 8.81 -8.82 2.00
N LEU A 540 9.25 -9.54 0.98
CA LEU A 540 10.22 -9.04 0.01
C LEU A 540 9.61 -8.96 -1.38
N ALA A 541 9.81 -7.81 -2.04
CA ALA A 541 9.33 -7.55 -3.38
C ALA A 541 10.48 -7.65 -4.40
N PHE A 542 10.18 -8.28 -5.54
CA PHE A 542 11.11 -8.42 -6.64
C PHE A 542 10.43 -8.03 -7.95
N GLU A 543 11.13 -7.28 -8.81
CA GLU A 543 10.72 -7.08 -10.19
C GLU A 543 11.31 -8.17 -11.07
N VAL A 544 10.47 -8.80 -11.88
CA VAL A 544 10.86 -9.91 -12.76
C VAL A 544 10.28 -9.72 -14.15
N ASP A 545 11.02 -10.13 -15.18
CA ASP A 545 10.53 -10.12 -16.56
C ASP A 545 9.56 -11.28 -16.79
N LEU A 546 8.52 -11.04 -17.60
CA LEU A 546 7.69 -12.09 -18.18
C LEU A 546 8.28 -12.50 -19.52
N LYS A 547 8.49 -13.81 -19.72
CA LYS A 547 9.06 -14.37 -20.96
C LYS A 547 8.24 -15.54 -21.48
N MET A 548 8.46 -15.86 -22.75
CA MET A 548 7.90 -17.05 -23.38
C MET A 548 9.01 -17.82 -24.10
N CYS A 549 9.05 -19.14 -23.92
CA CYS A 549 9.97 -20.03 -24.62
C CYS A 549 9.30 -21.36 -24.98
N GLU A 550 9.90 -22.12 -25.90
CA GLU A 550 9.46 -23.49 -26.15
C GLU A 550 9.82 -24.42 -24.98
N HIS A 551 9.08 -25.51 -24.81
CA HIS A 551 9.35 -26.52 -23.77
C HIS A 551 10.77 -27.06 -23.82
N SER A 552 11.32 -27.25 -25.03
CA SER A 552 12.69 -27.73 -25.22
C SER A 552 13.78 -26.72 -24.83
N GLU A 553 13.42 -25.42 -24.76
CA GLU A 553 14.32 -24.33 -24.41
C GLU A 553 14.21 -23.94 -22.94
N LEU A 554 13.28 -24.52 -22.19
CA LEU A 554 13.05 -24.20 -20.78
C LEU A 554 14.22 -24.73 -19.93
N GLN A 555 15.09 -23.82 -19.48
CA GLN A 555 16.29 -24.15 -18.71
C GLN A 555 16.04 -24.16 -17.20
N GLY A 556 16.87 -24.92 -16.47
CA GLY A 556 16.90 -24.90 -15.00
C GLY A 556 15.89 -25.82 -14.31
N VAL A 557 14.95 -26.43 -15.03
CA VAL A 557 13.98 -27.41 -14.50
C VAL A 557 14.61 -28.79 -14.27
N THR A 558 14.13 -29.51 -13.25
CA THR A 558 14.57 -30.88 -12.94
C THR A 558 13.91 -31.95 -13.80
N SER A 559 14.53 -33.13 -13.88
CA SER A 559 13.92 -34.32 -14.51
C SER A 559 12.66 -34.82 -13.77
N ALA A 560 12.60 -34.60 -12.46
CA ALA A 560 11.41 -34.88 -11.66
C ALA A 560 10.23 -33.99 -12.10
N TRP A 561 10.48 -32.69 -12.30
CA TRP A 561 9.48 -31.78 -12.87
C TRP A 561 9.06 -32.20 -14.27
N GLN A 562 10.01 -32.59 -15.15
CA GLN A 562 9.68 -33.05 -16.50
C GLN A 562 8.74 -34.26 -16.47
N THR A 563 9.04 -35.29 -15.68
CA THR A 563 8.16 -36.47 -15.49
C THR A 563 6.77 -36.06 -15.00
N LYS A 564 6.69 -35.11 -14.04
CA LYS A 564 5.42 -34.59 -13.52
C LYS A 564 4.65 -33.83 -14.60
N PHE A 565 5.34 -33.02 -15.39
CA PHE A 565 4.76 -32.29 -16.50
C PHE A 565 4.24 -33.22 -17.61
N GLU A 566 4.97 -34.30 -17.92
CA GLU A 566 4.52 -35.34 -18.85
C GLU A 566 3.23 -36.03 -18.39
N SER A 567 3.01 -36.09 -17.08
CA SER A 567 1.78 -36.62 -16.49
C SER A 567 0.59 -35.63 -16.53
N SER A 568 0.84 -34.36 -16.85
CA SER A 568 -0.18 -33.30 -16.89
C SER A 568 -1.13 -33.44 -18.08
N PHE A 569 -2.32 -32.83 -17.97
CA PHE A 569 -3.28 -32.77 -19.06
C PHE A 569 -2.70 -32.09 -20.31
N ALA A 570 -1.95 -31.00 -20.12
CA ALA A 570 -1.35 -30.25 -21.23
C ALA A 570 -0.40 -31.12 -22.06
N PHE A 571 0.42 -31.96 -21.42
CA PHE A 571 1.32 -32.86 -22.13
C PHE A 571 0.60 -34.09 -22.69
N LYS A 572 -0.30 -34.72 -21.92
CA LYS A 572 -1.05 -35.90 -22.39
C LYS A 572 -1.87 -35.62 -23.65
N ASP A 573 -2.49 -34.45 -23.73
CA ASP A 573 -3.35 -34.10 -24.85
C ASP A 573 -2.59 -33.48 -26.03
N HIS A 574 -1.41 -32.91 -25.80
CA HIS A 574 -0.74 -32.07 -26.81
C HIS A 574 0.76 -32.31 -26.99
N GLY A 575 1.45 -32.90 -26.02
CA GLY A 575 2.92 -32.97 -25.96
C GLY A 575 3.60 -33.81 -27.04
N THR A 576 2.86 -34.72 -27.69
CA THR A 576 3.37 -35.57 -28.78
C THR A 576 3.20 -34.95 -30.16
N GLU A 577 2.16 -34.13 -30.36
CA GLU A 577 1.77 -33.61 -31.68
C GLU A 577 2.07 -32.11 -31.85
N ARG A 578 2.26 -31.38 -30.74
CA ARG A 578 2.35 -29.92 -30.73
C ARG A 578 3.59 -29.45 -29.99
N VAL A 579 4.06 -28.26 -30.34
CA VAL A 579 5.08 -27.55 -29.58
C VAL A 579 4.40 -26.86 -28.41
N LEU A 580 4.88 -27.10 -27.19
CA LEU A 580 4.36 -26.44 -26.00
C LEU A 580 5.21 -25.20 -25.72
N ASN A 581 4.58 -24.03 -25.69
CA ASN A 581 5.22 -22.77 -25.30
C ASN A 581 4.84 -22.41 -23.86
N HIS A 582 5.81 -21.99 -23.05
CA HIS A 582 5.58 -21.63 -21.65
C HIS A 582 5.72 -20.14 -21.46
N ILE A 583 4.72 -19.50 -20.84
CA ILE A 583 4.87 -18.16 -20.27
C ILE A 583 5.37 -18.33 -18.84
N TYR A 584 6.48 -17.68 -18.49
CA TYR A 584 7.15 -17.86 -17.20
C TYR A 584 7.73 -16.56 -16.65
N LEU A 585 8.00 -16.56 -15.34
CA LEU A 585 8.71 -15.50 -14.62
C LEU A 585 10.22 -15.73 -14.70
N ASP A 586 10.99 -14.75 -15.19
CA ASP A 586 12.45 -14.82 -15.19
C ASP A 586 13.02 -14.51 -13.79
N LEU A 587 12.91 -15.49 -12.89
CA LEU A 587 13.39 -15.37 -11.51
C LEU A 587 14.92 -15.26 -11.41
N GLN A 588 15.67 -15.64 -12.45
CA GLN A 588 17.14 -15.56 -12.44
C GLN A 588 17.63 -14.11 -12.47
N LYS A 589 16.85 -13.22 -13.10
CA LYS A 589 17.14 -11.78 -13.22
C LYS A 589 16.32 -10.92 -12.28
N ALA A 590 15.78 -11.50 -11.21
CA ALA A 590 14.95 -10.77 -10.25
C ALA A 590 15.70 -9.59 -9.61
N GLU A 591 15.10 -8.40 -9.69
CA GLU A 591 15.61 -7.16 -9.10
C GLU A 591 14.89 -6.90 -7.77
N PHE A 592 15.63 -6.75 -6.67
CA PHE A 592 15.04 -6.46 -5.37
C PHE A 592 14.47 -5.03 -5.31
N ILE A 593 13.23 -4.88 -4.81
CA ILE A 593 12.55 -3.60 -4.66
C ILE A 593 12.36 -3.30 -3.16
N HIS A 594 13.29 -2.56 -2.58
CA HIS A 594 13.26 -2.19 -1.16
C HIS A 594 12.01 -1.37 -0.78
N GLU A 595 11.56 -0.46 -1.66
CA GLU A 595 10.38 0.42 -1.48
C GLU A 595 9.09 -0.36 -1.20
N PHE A 596 9.02 -1.61 -1.67
CA PHE A 596 7.84 -2.47 -1.55
C PHE A 596 8.06 -3.69 -0.64
N SER A 597 9.15 -3.66 0.13
CA SER A 597 9.53 -4.72 1.07
C SER A 597 9.31 -4.23 2.52
N ARG A 598 8.95 -5.16 3.41
CA ARG A 598 8.70 -4.91 4.84
C ARG A 598 9.50 -5.90 5.68
N PHE A 599 10.18 -5.39 6.70
CA PHE A 599 11.02 -6.15 7.62
C PHE A 599 10.57 -5.90 9.05
N GLU A 600 9.50 -6.57 9.46
CA GLU A 600 8.92 -6.39 10.79
C GLU A 600 9.96 -6.68 11.89
N GLY A 601 10.04 -5.77 12.87
CA GLY A 601 10.98 -5.85 14.00
C GLY A 601 12.47 -5.60 13.70
N LEU A 602 12.90 -5.59 12.43
CA LEU A 602 14.33 -5.58 12.07
C LEU A 602 15.06 -4.27 12.41
N PHE A 603 14.40 -3.13 12.26
CA PHE A 603 15.00 -1.80 12.45
C PHE A 603 14.86 -1.26 13.87
N THR A 604 14.69 -2.15 14.85
CA THR A 604 14.68 -1.78 16.27
C THR A 604 16.10 -1.60 16.78
N ALA A 605 16.31 -0.69 17.75
CA ALA A 605 17.63 -0.33 18.28
C ALA A 605 18.40 -1.48 18.95
N GLN A 606 17.78 -2.64 19.14
CA GLN A 606 18.43 -3.83 19.71
C GLN A 606 19.23 -4.63 18.67
N HIS A 607 19.01 -4.37 17.38
CA HIS A 607 19.60 -5.16 16.31
C HIS A 607 20.85 -4.51 15.73
N LYS A 608 21.99 -5.16 15.94
CA LYS A 608 23.26 -4.80 15.29
C LYS A 608 23.16 -5.03 13.78
N ARG A 609 23.62 -4.05 12.99
CA ARG A 609 23.81 -4.10 11.54
C ARG A 609 22.63 -4.76 10.78
N PRO A 610 21.43 -4.16 10.82
CA PRO A 610 20.25 -4.72 10.16
C PRO A 610 20.44 -4.92 8.64
N ILE A 611 21.33 -4.15 8.00
CA ILE A 611 21.66 -4.28 6.58
C ILE A 611 22.25 -5.64 6.24
N ASP A 612 23.09 -6.21 7.10
CA ASP A 612 23.73 -7.51 6.84
C ASP A 612 22.68 -8.63 6.74
N LYS A 613 21.60 -8.51 7.54
CA LYS A 613 20.46 -9.42 7.52
C LYS A 613 19.62 -9.24 6.25
N VAL A 614 19.38 -7.99 5.81
CA VAL A 614 18.67 -7.71 4.55
C VAL A 614 19.45 -8.24 3.35
N GLN A 615 20.76 -7.98 3.30
CA GLN A 615 21.65 -8.49 2.25
C GLN A 615 21.66 -10.02 2.22
N ALA A 616 21.70 -10.65 3.40
CA ALA A 616 21.63 -12.09 3.54
C ALA A 616 20.32 -12.66 2.98
N ILE A 617 19.16 -12.14 3.41
CA ILE A 617 17.87 -12.66 2.93
C ILE A 617 17.68 -12.45 1.43
N VAL A 618 18.04 -11.28 0.89
CA VAL A 618 17.96 -11.00 -0.54
C VAL A 618 18.84 -11.98 -1.33
N THR A 619 20.05 -12.26 -0.82
CA THR A 619 20.97 -13.23 -1.43
C THR A 619 20.44 -14.65 -1.35
N TYR A 620 19.92 -15.09 -0.20
CA TYR A 620 19.32 -16.43 -0.06
C TYR A 620 18.15 -16.62 -1.01
N LEU A 621 17.26 -15.62 -1.11
CA LEU A 621 16.13 -15.68 -2.02
C LEU A 621 16.57 -15.70 -3.49
N ARG A 622 17.42 -14.75 -3.89
CA ARG A 622 17.82 -14.59 -5.30
C ARG A 622 18.73 -15.71 -5.80
N ASN A 623 19.73 -16.10 -5.01
CA ASN A 623 20.79 -16.99 -5.48
C ASN A 623 20.54 -18.47 -5.18
N TYR A 624 19.60 -18.79 -4.28
CA TYR A 624 19.37 -20.17 -3.86
C TYR A 624 17.89 -20.58 -3.91
N TYR A 625 16.98 -19.77 -3.38
CA TYR A 625 15.55 -20.11 -3.36
C TYR A 625 14.89 -19.99 -4.75
N PHE A 626 15.12 -18.91 -5.48
CA PHE A 626 14.58 -18.72 -6.83
C PHE A 626 15.05 -19.80 -7.82
N PRO A 627 16.34 -20.19 -7.83
CA PRO A 627 16.75 -21.39 -8.57
C PRO A 627 15.98 -22.65 -8.18
N GLN A 628 15.64 -22.84 -6.91
CA GLN A 628 14.80 -23.97 -6.48
C GLN A 628 13.36 -23.86 -6.99
N LEU A 629 12.76 -22.67 -7.00
CA LEU A 629 11.44 -22.46 -7.59
C LEU A 629 11.44 -22.72 -9.10
N VAL A 630 12.53 -22.35 -9.78
CA VAL A 630 12.73 -22.65 -11.20
C VAL A 630 12.87 -24.16 -11.41
N SER A 631 13.67 -24.83 -10.58
CA SER A 631 13.95 -26.27 -10.68
C SER A 631 12.71 -27.15 -10.49
N ALA A 632 11.80 -26.72 -9.61
CA ALA A 632 10.50 -27.34 -9.38
C ALA A 632 9.40 -26.84 -10.34
N GLY A 633 9.71 -25.91 -11.25
CA GLY A 633 8.81 -25.40 -12.28
C GLY A 633 7.72 -24.43 -11.82
N TYR A 634 7.81 -23.90 -10.59
CA TYR A 634 6.84 -22.94 -10.04
C TYR A 634 6.86 -21.57 -10.73
N HIS A 635 7.91 -21.28 -11.50
CA HIS A 635 8.04 -20.07 -12.30
C HIS A 635 7.18 -20.05 -13.58
N VAL A 636 6.63 -21.21 -14.01
CA VAL A 636 5.78 -21.31 -15.21
C VAL A 636 4.35 -20.89 -14.87
N LEU A 637 3.85 -19.86 -15.55
CA LEU A 637 2.51 -19.30 -15.34
C LEU A 637 1.45 -19.97 -16.23
N HIS A 638 1.80 -20.27 -17.49
CA HIS A 638 0.85 -20.83 -18.46
C HIS A 638 1.56 -21.61 -19.55
N THR A 639 0.89 -22.62 -20.12
CA THR A 639 1.41 -23.45 -21.22
C THR A 639 0.46 -23.42 -22.41
N ILE A 640 0.97 -23.08 -23.59
CA ILE A 640 0.22 -22.86 -24.82
C ILE A 640 0.62 -23.91 -25.87
N PRO A 641 -0.31 -24.77 -26.31
CA PRO A 641 -0.03 -25.74 -27.37
C PRO A 641 -0.10 -25.09 -28.76
N VAL A 642 0.98 -25.17 -29.53
CA VAL A 642 1.12 -24.62 -30.88
C VAL A 642 1.43 -25.72 -31.89
N TRP A 643 0.63 -25.78 -32.95
CA TRP A 643 0.80 -26.72 -34.05
C TRP A 643 1.98 -26.33 -34.94
N LYS A 644 2.81 -27.31 -35.31
CA LYS A 644 3.82 -27.11 -36.35
C LYS A 644 3.11 -27.01 -37.70
N ALA A 645 3.28 -25.88 -38.39
CA ALA A 645 2.79 -25.72 -39.74
C ALA A 645 3.54 -26.70 -40.67
N SER A 646 2.85 -27.75 -41.13
CA SER A 646 3.39 -28.68 -42.14
C SER A 646 2.47 -28.69 -43.37
N PRO A 647 3.00 -28.54 -44.60
CA PRO A 647 2.22 -28.61 -45.83
C PRO A 647 1.51 -29.96 -46.04
N SER A 648 1.97 -31.02 -45.37
CA SER A 648 1.47 -32.40 -45.54
C SER A 648 0.32 -32.77 -44.61
N ILE A 649 -0.04 -31.93 -43.63
CA ILE A 649 -1.05 -32.23 -42.61
C ILE A 649 -2.19 -31.22 -42.72
N SER A 650 -3.41 -31.72 -42.97
CA SER A 650 -4.61 -30.91 -42.90
C SER A 650 -4.92 -30.56 -41.44
N LEU A 651 -4.55 -29.36 -41.02
CA LEU A 651 -4.79 -28.88 -39.66
C LEU A 651 -6.27 -28.46 -39.45
N PRO A 652 -6.83 -28.65 -38.23
CA PRO A 652 -8.11 -28.06 -37.88
C PRO A 652 -8.12 -26.52 -38.05
N CYS A 653 -9.27 -25.92 -38.37
CA CYS A 653 -9.39 -24.47 -38.53
C CYS A 653 -9.05 -23.63 -37.27
N HIS A 654 -9.16 -24.24 -36.09
CA HIS A 654 -8.78 -23.63 -34.81
C HIS A 654 -7.34 -24.01 -34.37
N ALA A 655 -6.55 -24.67 -35.23
CA ALA A 655 -5.19 -25.03 -34.90
C ALA A 655 -4.31 -23.77 -34.82
N LEU A 656 -3.91 -23.41 -33.60
CA LEU A 656 -2.99 -22.32 -33.34
C LEU A 656 -1.61 -22.65 -33.92
N THR A 657 -1.11 -21.84 -34.84
CA THR A 657 0.16 -22.07 -35.57
C THR A 657 1.24 -21.02 -35.30
N SER A 658 0.85 -19.84 -34.82
CA SER A 658 1.77 -18.79 -34.36
C SER A 658 1.15 -18.09 -33.16
N VAL A 659 2.00 -17.67 -32.23
CA VAL A 659 1.58 -17.07 -30.97
C VAL A 659 2.53 -15.97 -30.52
N VAL A 660 1.99 -14.93 -29.90
CA VAL A 660 2.73 -13.90 -29.17
C VAL A 660 1.95 -13.52 -27.91
N PHE A 661 2.62 -13.01 -26.88
CA PHE A 661 1.93 -12.52 -25.68
C PHE A 661 2.45 -11.12 -25.30
N HIS A 662 1.63 -10.38 -24.56
CA HIS A 662 2.03 -9.14 -23.91
C HIS A 662 1.10 -8.85 -22.72
N VAL A 663 1.49 -7.90 -21.88
CA VAL A 663 0.62 -7.37 -20.82
C VAL A 663 -0.28 -6.29 -21.42
N TYR A 664 -1.58 -6.46 -21.28
CA TYR A 664 -2.61 -5.59 -21.85
C TYR A 664 -3.32 -4.82 -20.73
N SER A 665 -3.47 -3.51 -20.91
CA SER A 665 -4.21 -2.62 -20.02
C SER A 665 -4.60 -1.32 -20.73
N LYS A 666 -5.62 -0.63 -20.20
CA LYS A 666 -6.07 0.68 -20.69
C LYS A 666 -5.06 1.79 -20.45
N SER A 667 -4.37 1.76 -19.32
CA SER A 667 -3.42 2.78 -18.89
C SER A 667 -2.03 2.17 -18.71
N THR A 668 -1.00 3.01 -18.80
CA THR A 668 0.37 2.58 -18.51
C THR A 668 0.54 2.38 -17.01
N ILE A 669 0.84 1.14 -16.63
CA ILE A 669 1.02 0.73 -15.24
C ILE A 669 2.51 0.55 -14.98
N THR A 670 3.00 1.32 -14.01
CA THR A 670 4.39 1.39 -13.56
C THR A 670 4.47 1.10 -12.05
N ARG A 671 5.68 1.06 -11.48
CA ARG A 671 5.90 0.99 -10.02
C ARG A 671 5.16 2.10 -9.26
N GLN A 672 4.93 3.25 -9.89
CA GLN A 672 4.31 4.41 -9.26
C GLN A 672 2.79 4.40 -9.38
N THR A 673 2.21 3.74 -10.38
CA THR A 673 0.79 3.88 -10.74
C THR A 673 -0.05 2.63 -10.49
N TRP A 674 0.57 1.49 -10.13
CA TRP A 674 -0.17 0.23 -9.88
C TRP A 674 -1.13 0.32 -8.68
N SER A 675 -0.82 1.22 -7.74
CA SER A 675 -1.60 1.68 -6.59
C SER A 675 -3.09 1.94 -6.83
N ASP A 676 -3.33 2.70 -7.89
CA ASP A 676 -4.57 3.46 -8.03
C ASP A 676 -5.61 2.76 -8.90
N LEU A 677 -5.31 1.52 -9.29
CA LEU A 677 -6.12 0.76 -10.23
C LEU A 677 -7.35 0.20 -9.53
N SER A 678 -8.52 0.46 -10.12
CA SER A 678 -9.71 -0.29 -9.78
C SER A 678 -9.52 -1.75 -10.16
N ARG A 679 -10.17 -2.66 -9.42
CA ARG A 679 -10.18 -4.09 -9.77
C ARG A 679 -10.62 -4.34 -11.22
N SER A 680 -11.44 -3.47 -11.81
CA SER A 680 -11.91 -3.58 -13.20
C SER A 680 -10.88 -3.20 -14.26
N ALA A 681 -9.85 -2.43 -13.91
CA ALA A 681 -8.79 -1.95 -14.82
C ALA A 681 -7.46 -2.69 -14.60
N GLU A 682 -7.50 -3.86 -13.94
CA GLU A 682 -6.30 -4.64 -13.66
C GLU A 682 -5.68 -5.15 -14.97
N PRO A 683 -4.36 -5.02 -15.14
CA PRO A 683 -3.64 -5.54 -16.29
C PRO A 683 -3.79 -7.06 -16.40
N VAL A 684 -3.78 -7.56 -17.63
CA VAL A 684 -3.96 -8.97 -17.94
C VAL A 684 -2.88 -9.45 -18.90
N ILE A 685 -2.53 -10.74 -18.84
CA ILE A 685 -1.66 -11.33 -19.86
C ILE A 685 -2.54 -11.73 -21.03
N VAL A 686 -2.30 -11.16 -22.21
CA VAL A 686 -3.03 -11.52 -23.43
C VAL A 686 -2.11 -12.32 -24.34
N VAL A 687 -2.60 -13.48 -24.75
CA VAL A 687 -2.00 -14.37 -25.74
C VAL A 687 -2.76 -14.20 -27.05
N LEU A 688 -2.05 -13.84 -28.11
CA LEU A 688 -2.57 -13.56 -29.43
C LEU A 688 -2.14 -14.65 -30.40
N GLY A 689 -3.08 -15.15 -31.19
CA GLY A 689 -2.88 -16.36 -31.98
C GLY A 689 -3.42 -16.32 -33.39
N MET A 690 -2.73 -16.99 -34.32
CA MET A 690 -3.18 -17.21 -35.70
C MET A 690 -3.30 -18.69 -36.05
N SER A 691 -4.32 -19.01 -36.84
CA SER A 691 -4.55 -20.34 -37.37
C SER A 691 -4.10 -20.47 -38.84
N GLY A 692 -3.83 -21.70 -39.27
CA GLY A 692 -3.60 -22.03 -40.68
C GLY A 692 -2.26 -21.55 -41.26
N GLY A 693 -1.24 -21.37 -40.43
CA GLY A 693 0.10 -20.93 -40.86
C GLY A 693 0.18 -19.45 -41.25
N ARG A 694 -0.83 -18.65 -40.90
CA ARG A 694 -0.86 -17.22 -41.21
C ARG A 694 0.12 -16.44 -40.31
N PRO A 695 0.77 -15.39 -40.85
CA PRO A 695 1.64 -14.54 -40.05
C PRO A 695 0.84 -13.74 -39.03
N LEU A 696 1.51 -13.36 -37.94
CA LEU A 696 0.93 -12.46 -36.93
C LEU A 696 0.67 -11.08 -37.56
N PRO A 697 -0.55 -10.51 -37.46
CA PRO A 697 -0.88 -9.20 -38.02
C PRO A 697 -0.14 -8.06 -37.28
N ALA A 698 0.09 -8.23 -35.98
CA ALA A 698 0.83 -7.32 -35.13
C ALA A 698 1.46 -8.09 -33.96
N LEU A 699 2.37 -7.45 -33.22
CA LEU A 699 2.97 -8.02 -31.99
C LEU A 699 2.18 -7.66 -30.72
N GLN A 700 1.33 -6.64 -30.79
CA GLN A 700 0.54 -6.13 -29.66
C GLN A 700 -0.89 -5.88 -30.10
N LEU A 701 -1.82 -6.00 -29.16
CA LEU A 701 -3.23 -5.72 -29.36
C LEU A 701 -3.50 -4.27 -28.98
N GLN A 702 -4.15 -3.51 -29.85
CA GLN A 702 -4.58 -2.15 -29.52
C GLN A 702 -5.71 -2.20 -28.49
N PHE A 703 -5.73 -1.23 -27.57
CA PHE A 703 -6.76 -1.23 -26.55
C PHE A 703 -8.15 -0.96 -27.16
N SER A 704 -9.07 -1.90 -27.00
CA SER A 704 -10.47 -1.75 -27.44
C SER A 704 -11.46 -1.85 -26.26
N THR A 705 -11.24 -2.82 -25.38
CA THR A 705 -12.04 -3.09 -24.17
C THR A 705 -11.19 -3.85 -23.15
N GLU A 706 -11.67 -3.98 -21.92
CA GLU A 706 -11.15 -4.97 -20.98
C GLU A 706 -11.46 -6.39 -21.48
N TRP A 707 -10.52 -7.33 -21.43
CA TRP A 707 -10.73 -8.68 -21.99
C TRP A 707 -11.14 -9.74 -20.97
N VAL A 708 -11.20 -9.41 -19.68
CA VAL A 708 -11.58 -10.39 -18.63
C VAL A 708 -13.01 -10.16 -18.22
N ALA A 709 -13.87 -11.09 -18.65
CA ALA A 709 -15.28 -11.05 -18.35
C ALA A 709 -15.58 -11.58 -16.94
N ARG A 710 -16.08 -10.73 -16.04
CA ARG A 710 -16.35 -11.07 -14.63
C ARG A 710 -17.83 -11.44 -14.43
N ALA A 711 -18.27 -12.57 -14.98
CA ALA A 711 -19.68 -13.02 -14.94
C ALA A 711 -20.15 -13.41 -13.54
N ASN A 712 -19.31 -14.11 -12.77
CA ASN A 712 -19.68 -14.70 -11.47
C ASN A 712 -18.96 -14.03 -10.28
N LYS A 713 -19.45 -14.21 -9.06
CA LYS A 713 -18.83 -13.66 -7.83
C LYS A 713 -17.43 -14.28 -7.55
N GLY A 714 -17.11 -15.42 -8.17
CA GLY A 714 -15.80 -16.09 -8.05
C GLY A 714 -14.70 -15.51 -8.93
N VAL A 715 -13.51 -16.11 -8.85
CA VAL A 715 -12.33 -15.74 -9.66
C VAL A 715 -12.63 -15.94 -11.14
N SER A 716 -12.54 -14.86 -11.93
CA SER A 716 -12.55 -15.00 -13.39
C SER A 716 -11.16 -15.41 -13.85
N TYR A 717 -11.03 -16.66 -14.30
CA TYR A 717 -9.74 -17.23 -14.71
C TYR A 717 -9.20 -16.62 -16.00
N GLY A 718 -10.08 -16.06 -16.84
CA GLY A 718 -9.70 -15.51 -18.13
C GLY A 718 -10.84 -15.49 -19.13
N THR A 719 -10.53 -15.24 -20.39
CA THR A 719 -11.48 -15.27 -21.50
C THR A 719 -10.78 -15.80 -22.75
N LEU A 720 -11.48 -16.64 -23.51
CA LEU A 720 -11.05 -17.09 -24.83
C LEU A 720 -12.01 -16.51 -25.87
N SER A 721 -11.45 -15.84 -26.87
CA SER A 721 -12.19 -15.26 -27.98
C SER A 721 -11.70 -15.85 -29.29
N LEU A 722 -12.64 -16.22 -30.16
CA LEU A 722 -12.37 -16.78 -31.48
C LEU A 722 -12.91 -15.83 -32.54
N SER A 723 -12.14 -15.62 -33.60
CA SER A 723 -12.58 -14.79 -34.71
C SER A 723 -13.79 -15.40 -35.40
N ARG A 724 -14.67 -14.54 -35.91
CA ARG A 724 -15.82 -14.96 -36.73
C ARG A 724 -15.40 -15.95 -37.82
N ARG A 725 -14.30 -15.68 -38.50
CA ARG A 725 -13.79 -16.53 -39.58
C ARG A 725 -13.56 -17.96 -39.09
N VAL A 726 -12.84 -18.13 -37.97
CA VAL A 726 -12.51 -19.45 -37.43
C VAL A 726 -13.75 -20.16 -36.86
N PHE A 727 -14.56 -19.45 -36.06
CA PHE A 727 -15.71 -20.05 -35.39
C PHE A 727 -16.89 -20.29 -36.34
N LEU A 728 -17.35 -19.24 -37.02
CA LEU A 728 -18.56 -19.29 -37.85
C LEU A 728 -18.26 -19.88 -39.21
N GLU A 729 -17.32 -19.30 -39.95
CA GLU A 729 -17.14 -19.59 -41.39
C GLU A 729 -16.42 -20.91 -41.62
N GLU A 730 -15.35 -21.18 -40.88
CA GLU A 730 -14.52 -22.37 -41.06
C GLU A 730 -14.96 -23.58 -40.24
N ARG A 731 -15.74 -23.39 -39.15
CA ARG A 731 -16.20 -24.48 -38.29
C ARG A 731 -17.70 -24.70 -38.33
N LEU A 732 -18.49 -23.73 -37.89
CA LEU A 732 -19.94 -23.92 -37.75
C LEU A 732 -20.63 -24.14 -39.10
N LEU A 733 -20.34 -23.30 -40.11
CA LEU A 733 -20.92 -23.45 -41.45
C LEU A 733 -20.47 -24.74 -42.14
N ASP A 734 -19.24 -25.22 -41.92
CA ASP A 734 -18.81 -26.53 -42.45
C ASP A 734 -19.62 -27.68 -41.83
N LEU A 735 -19.80 -27.66 -40.51
CA LEU A 735 -20.62 -28.65 -39.80
C LEU A 735 -22.08 -28.64 -40.30
N LEU A 736 -22.67 -27.45 -40.45
CA LEU A 736 -24.02 -27.31 -41.00
C LEU A 736 -24.09 -27.74 -42.48
N SER A 737 -23.03 -27.52 -43.26
CA SER A 737 -22.97 -27.99 -44.65
C SER A 737 -22.98 -29.52 -44.74
N ARG A 738 -22.40 -30.23 -43.77
CA ARG A 738 -22.53 -31.70 -43.68
C ARG A 738 -23.95 -32.13 -43.37
N VAL A 739 -24.66 -31.39 -42.50
CA VAL A 739 -26.09 -31.62 -42.26
C VAL A 739 -26.86 -31.44 -43.56
N ASN A 740 -26.64 -30.35 -44.31
CA ASN A 740 -27.26 -30.13 -45.62
C ASN A 740 -26.99 -31.30 -46.58
N ALA A 741 -25.78 -31.85 -46.59
CA ALA A 741 -25.45 -32.96 -47.47
C ALA A 741 -26.27 -34.23 -47.15
N VAL A 742 -26.56 -34.48 -45.88
CA VAL A 742 -27.34 -35.65 -45.45
C VAL A 742 -28.85 -35.39 -45.52
N THR A 743 -29.31 -34.15 -45.38
CA THR A 743 -30.75 -33.81 -45.38
C THR A 743 -31.31 -33.38 -46.73
N THR A 744 -30.46 -32.94 -47.67
CA THR A 744 -30.91 -32.55 -49.02
C THR A 744 -31.28 -33.80 -49.81
N VAL A 745 -32.58 -33.99 -50.03
CA VAL A 745 -33.12 -35.10 -50.83
C VAL A 745 -33.02 -34.77 -52.31
N LEU A 746 -32.45 -35.70 -53.08
CA LEU A 746 -32.28 -35.59 -54.52
C LEU A 746 -32.93 -36.81 -55.21
N PRO A 747 -33.58 -36.60 -56.36
CA PRO A 747 -34.00 -37.72 -57.19
C PRO A 747 -32.77 -38.37 -57.85
N SER A 748 -32.74 -39.69 -57.86
CA SER A 748 -31.81 -40.52 -58.61
C SER A 748 -32.61 -41.27 -59.68
N PHE A 749 -32.12 -41.25 -60.92
CA PHE A 749 -32.80 -41.95 -62.02
C PHE A 749 -32.35 -43.40 -62.09
N SER A 750 -33.25 -44.32 -61.75
CA SER A 750 -33.01 -45.76 -61.86
C SER A 750 -33.53 -46.38 -63.17
N GLY A 751 -34.12 -45.58 -64.06
CA GLY A 751 -34.69 -46.05 -65.33
C GLY A 751 -36.22 -46.09 -65.34
N ILE A 752 -36.79 -46.56 -66.46
CA ILE A 752 -38.22 -46.79 -66.62
C ILE A 752 -38.41 -48.26 -66.94
N GLU A 753 -39.12 -48.96 -66.06
CA GLU A 753 -39.45 -50.37 -66.21
C GLU A 753 -40.97 -50.50 -66.38
N GLU A 754 -41.42 -51.27 -67.37
CA GLU A 754 -42.84 -51.56 -67.63
C GLU A 754 -43.77 -50.32 -67.71
N ASN A 755 -43.30 -49.22 -68.30
CA ASN A 755 -44.02 -47.93 -68.39
C ASN A 755 -44.32 -47.26 -67.04
N LYS A 756 -43.59 -47.59 -65.98
CA LYS A 756 -43.63 -46.87 -64.70
C LYS A 756 -42.27 -46.24 -64.42
N TRP A 757 -42.30 -44.96 -64.09
CA TRP A 757 -41.09 -44.30 -63.59
C TRP A 757 -40.85 -44.75 -62.14
N ASN A 758 -39.80 -45.54 -61.93
CA ASN A 758 -39.31 -45.86 -60.61
C ASN A 758 -38.43 -44.70 -60.14
N LEU A 759 -39.00 -43.84 -59.30
CA LEU A 759 -38.23 -42.74 -58.70
C LEU A 759 -37.49 -43.28 -57.48
N GLU A 760 -36.15 -43.23 -57.51
CA GLU A 760 -35.34 -43.43 -56.32
C GLU A 760 -34.97 -42.08 -55.72
N LEU A 761 -35.06 -41.96 -54.40
CA LEU A 761 -34.62 -40.78 -53.67
C LEU A 761 -33.33 -41.11 -52.92
N THR A 762 -32.33 -40.25 -53.08
CA THR A 762 -31.06 -40.33 -52.35
C THR A 762 -30.79 -38.99 -51.65
N THR A 763 -29.72 -38.92 -50.88
CA THR A 763 -29.25 -37.67 -50.27
C THR A 763 -28.07 -37.12 -51.07
N TRP A 764 -27.79 -35.84 -50.95
CA TRP A 764 -26.62 -35.23 -51.60
C TRP A 764 -25.31 -35.96 -51.24
N ALA A 765 -25.15 -36.37 -49.98
CA ALA A 765 -24.00 -37.12 -49.49
C ALA A 765 -23.84 -38.51 -50.13
N ASN A 766 -24.94 -39.15 -50.53
CA ASN A 766 -24.95 -40.49 -51.11
C ASN A 766 -25.12 -40.49 -52.64
N HIS A 767 -25.20 -39.31 -53.26
CA HIS A 767 -25.46 -39.19 -54.69
C HIS A 767 -24.18 -39.44 -55.51
N PRO A 768 -24.18 -40.37 -56.49
CA PRO A 768 -22.96 -40.82 -57.19
C PRO A 768 -22.11 -39.71 -57.83
N MET A 769 -22.73 -38.62 -58.28
CA MET A 769 -22.04 -37.49 -58.91
C MET A 769 -21.91 -36.23 -58.04
N ARG A 770 -22.52 -36.22 -56.85
CA ARG A 770 -22.62 -35.02 -56.01
C ARG A 770 -22.07 -35.20 -54.60
N ALA A 771 -21.81 -36.43 -54.16
CA ALA A 771 -21.21 -36.75 -52.87
C ALA A 771 -19.92 -35.96 -52.60
N ASP A 772 -19.08 -35.76 -53.62
CA ASP A 772 -17.82 -35.02 -53.51
C ASP A 772 -17.97 -33.48 -53.59
N ARG A 773 -19.20 -32.96 -53.81
CA ARG A 773 -19.47 -31.52 -53.93
C ARG A 773 -19.97 -30.95 -52.60
N PRO A 774 -19.47 -29.79 -52.15
CA PRO A 774 -19.84 -29.26 -50.85
C PRO A 774 -21.20 -28.53 -50.86
N CYS A 775 -22.07 -28.80 -49.88
CA CYS A 775 -23.36 -28.12 -49.66
C CYS A 775 -23.23 -26.82 -48.87
N ARG A 776 -22.41 -25.88 -49.37
CA ARG A 776 -22.02 -24.67 -48.63
C ARG A 776 -23.17 -23.68 -48.48
N PHE A 777 -23.26 -23.08 -47.30
CA PHE A 777 -24.09 -21.89 -47.10
C PHE A 777 -23.50 -20.67 -47.80
N PHE A 778 -24.38 -19.81 -48.34
CA PHE A 778 -24.00 -18.53 -48.92
C PHE A 778 -24.50 -17.40 -48.03
N ARG A 779 -23.67 -16.38 -47.82
CA ARG A 779 -24.07 -15.16 -47.12
C ARG A 779 -25.06 -14.38 -47.99
N MET A 780 -26.15 -13.91 -47.39
CA MET A 780 -27.10 -13.04 -48.08
C MET A 780 -26.72 -11.57 -47.84
N ASP A 781 -26.53 -10.81 -48.92
CA ASP A 781 -26.19 -9.38 -48.85
C ASP A 781 -27.39 -8.50 -48.43
N GLN A 782 -28.62 -9.03 -48.50
CA GLN A 782 -29.85 -8.35 -48.10
C GLN A 782 -30.38 -8.92 -46.77
N GLY A 783 -29.99 -8.31 -45.66
CA GLY A 783 -30.64 -8.48 -44.37
C GLY A 783 -31.53 -7.27 -44.08
N ASP A 784 -32.86 -7.45 -44.04
CA ASP A 784 -33.85 -6.39 -43.76
C ASP A 784 -33.72 -5.72 -42.37
N LEU A 785 -32.76 -6.12 -41.54
CA LEU A 785 -32.53 -5.59 -40.19
C LEU A 785 -31.01 -5.44 -39.95
N PRO A 786 -30.53 -4.26 -39.48
CA PRO A 786 -29.14 -4.08 -39.08
C PRO A 786 -28.81 -5.01 -37.91
N GLY A 787 -27.62 -5.63 -37.92
CA GLY A 787 -27.17 -6.48 -36.82
C GLY A 787 -27.52 -7.98 -36.93
N ILE A 788 -27.94 -8.50 -38.09
CA ILE A 788 -28.19 -9.96 -38.26
C ILE A 788 -27.41 -10.49 -39.46
N LEU A 789 -26.65 -11.58 -39.25
CA LEU A 789 -26.05 -12.33 -40.35
C LEU A 789 -27.04 -13.39 -40.82
N LYS A 790 -27.45 -13.31 -42.10
CA LYS A 790 -28.28 -14.31 -42.75
C LYS A 790 -27.43 -15.14 -43.70
N TYR A 791 -27.52 -16.45 -43.56
CA TYR A 791 -26.97 -17.41 -44.50
C TYR A 791 -28.09 -18.26 -45.09
N LYS A 792 -27.94 -18.68 -46.35
CA LYS A 792 -28.92 -19.50 -47.04
C LYS A 792 -28.25 -20.62 -47.81
N TRP A 793 -28.81 -21.82 -47.67
CA TRP A 793 -28.65 -22.92 -48.59
C TRP A 793 -30.00 -23.19 -49.23
N GLU A 794 -30.04 -23.21 -50.56
CA GLU A 794 -31.23 -23.56 -51.31
C GLU A 794 -30.83 -24.40 -52.49
N HIS A 795 -31.46 -25.55 -52.59
CA HIS A 795 -31.30 -26.43 -53.73
C HIS A 795 -32.68 -26.84 -54.24
N ARG A 796 -32.87 -26.64 -55.54
CA ARG A 796 -34.07 -27.06 -56.25
C ARG A 796 -33.65 -27.92 -57.43
N ASP A 797 -34.20 -29.11 -57.49
CA ASP A 797 -34.00 -30.05 -58.59
C ASP A 797 -35.36 -30.45 -59.15
N VAL A 798 -35.56 -30.27 -60.46
CA VAL A 798 -36.83 -30.55 -61.13
C VAL A 798 -36.55 -31.47 -62.31
N TRP A 799 -37.15 -32.65 -62.27
CA TRP A 799 -37.02 -33.68 -63.29
C TRP A 799 -38.36 -33.82 -63.98
N ASN A 800 -38.38 -33.55 -65.29
CA ASN A 800 -39.53 -33.75 -66.13
C ASN A 800 -39.20 -34.87 -67.10
N TYR A 801 -40.00 -35.93 -67.08
CA TYR A 801 -39.91 -37.01 -68.03
C TYR A 801 -41.19 -37.05 -68.87
N GLU A 802 -41.02 -36.83 -70.16
CA GLU A 802 -42.09 -36.90 -71.15
C GLU A 802 -41.83 -38.12 -72.05
N HIS A 803 -42.87 -38.91 -72.28
CA HIS A 803 -42.80 -39.99 -73.26
C HIS A 803 -44.02 -40.02 -74.15
N GLU A 804 -43.75 -40.28 -75.43
CA GLU A 804 -44.76 -40.55 -76.44
C GLU A 804 -44.90 -42.07 -76.59
N GLY A 805 -46.10 -42.57 -76.31
CA GLY A 805 -46.43 -43.97 -76.44
C GLY A 805 -46.80 -44.35 -77.89
N SER A 806 -46.89 -45.66 -78.14
CA SER A 806 -47.40 -46.21 -79.40
C SER A 806 -48.86 -46.68 -79.24
N LYS A 807 -49.46 -47.37 -80.23
CA LYS A 807 -50.87 -47.82 -80.23
C LYS A 807 -51.36 -48.57 -78.97
N TYR A 808 -50.45 -49.02 -78.10
CA TYR A 808 -50.74 -49.78 -76.88
C TYR A 808 -50.22 -49.13 -75.58
N ILE A 809 -49.57 -47.96 -75.65
CA ILE A 809 -49.00 -47.23 -74.50
C ILE A 809 -49.50 -45.78 -74.57
N MET A 810 -50.10 -45.27 -73.50
CA MET A 810 -50.58 -43.87 -73.48
C MET A 810 -49.42 -42.90 -73.26
N ASN A 811 -49.48 -41.72 -73.90
CA ASN A 811 -48.55 -40.64 -73.60
C ASN A 811 -48.69 -40.22 -72.14
N GLY A 812 -47.58 -39.89 -71.51
CA GLY A 812 -47.57 -39.47 -70.12
C GLY A 812 -46.40 -38.55 -69.80
N THR A 813 -46.67 -37.59 -68.94
CA THR A 813 -45.66 -36.69 -68.38
C THR A 813 -45.57 -36.95 -66.89
N TYR A 814 -44.37 -37.22 -66.40
CA TYR A 814 -44.09 -37.26 -64.97
C TYR A 814 -43.17 -36.10 -64.61
N SER A 815 -43.44 -35.47 -63.47
CA SER A 815 -42.62 -34.40 -62.93
C SER A 815 -42.34 -34.66 -61.45
N VAL A 816 -41.07 -34.55 -61.07
CA VAL A 816 -40.64 -34.58 -59.66
C VAL A 816 -39.87 -33.29 -59.39
N SER A 817 -40.29 -32.58 -58.35
CA SER A 817 -39.60 -31.38 -57.87
C SER A 817 -39.17 -31.63 -56.43
N CYS A 818 -37.87 -31.62 -56.19
CA CYS A 818 -37.29 -31.64 -54.85
C CYS A 818 -36.77 -30.23 -54.55
N GLU A 819 -37.28 -29.63 -53.47
CA GLU A 819 -36.82 -28.34 -52.97
C GLU A 819 -36.35 -28.51 -51.53
N SER A 820 -35.13 -28.08 -51.25
CA SER A 820 -34.54 -28.07 -49.91
C SER A 820 -34.06 -26.66 -49.62
N GLN A 821 -34.55 -26.07 -48.53
CA GLN A 821 -34.21 -24.72 -48.13
C GLN A 821 -33.85 -24.69 -46.64
N LEU A 822 -32.67 -24.16 -46.33
CA LEU A 822 -32.19 -23.99 -44.96
C LEU A 822 -31.65 -22.58 -44.78
N GLN A 823 -32.14 -21.89 -43.74
CA GLN A 823 -31.84 -20.48 -43.48
C GLN A 823 -31.43 -20.27 -42.01
N PRO A 824 -30.17 -20.54 -41.64
CA PRO A 824 -29.68 -20.15 -40.33
C PRO A 824 -29.57 -18.62 -40.24
N LYS A 825 -30.07 -18.09 -39.13
CA LYS A 825 -29.99 -16.67 -38.76
C LYS A 825 -29.19 -16.57 -37.47
N GLU A 826 -28.19 -15.70 -37.46
CA GLU A 826 -27.39 -15.42 -36.27
C GLU A 826 -27.49 -13.92 -35.94
N PRO A 827 -27.91 -13.54 -34.73
CA PRO A 827 -27.81 -12.16 -34.29
C PRO A 827 -26.33 -11.79 -34.15
N ILE A 828 -25.90 -10.74 -34.84
CA ILE A 828 -24.67 -10.02 -34.48
C ILE A 828 -25.00 -9.37 -33.15
N ALA A 829 -24.17 -9.57 -32.12
CA ALA A 829 -24.37 -8.93 -30.83
C ALA A 829 -24.35 -7.40 -30.97
N LEU A 830 -25.52 -6.83 -31.25
CA LEU A 830 -25.94 -5.45 -31.04
C LEU A 830 -27.39 -5.57 -30.56
N THR A 831 -27.52 -5.28 -29.27
CA THR A 831 -28.68 -5.33 -28.36
C THR A 831 -30.06 -4.98 -28.97
N HIS A 832 -31.14 -5.60 -28.45
CA HIS A 832 -32.31 -4.90 -27.90
C HIS A 832 -33.37 -5.88 -27.34
N GLN A 833 -33.47 -5.94 -26.00
CA GLN A 833 -34.72 -5.79 -25.24
C GLN A 833 -34.40 -5.21 -23.86
#